data_AF-A0A7W1VU53-F1
#
_entry.id   AF-A0A7W1VU53-F1
#
_cell.length_a   1.000
_cell.length_b   1.000
_cell.length_c   1.000
_cell.angle_alpha   90.00
_cell.angle_beta   90.00
_cell.angle_gamma   90.00
#
_symmetry.space_group_name_H-M   'P 1'
#
loop_
_entity.id
_entity.type
_entity.pdbx_description
1 polymer ?
#
loop_
_entity_poly.entity_id
_entity_poly.type
_entity_poly.pdbx_seq_one_letter_code
_entity_poly.pdbx_strand_id
1 'polypeptide(L)'
;MKTPIRTSRTRFRLIITLFTLLCSLASLRADEFRAVWVDAWGAGFLNASQVTTLVSHCRTYNFNAVIVQMRRRGDAFYMPQAPNGDPRTTAIASSFDALQELINQCHSGTPRIEVHCWTPAHLIWANQTSAPSQPGHVYNLHPEYLMKNSAGATFMAEGYYLDPGHPGAAQWNYNMAMDISSRYNIDGFHWDYIRYPQQDSGYNETAIARYNTEFGLSGNPSPSNAQFSTWRRRQVTDFLRWTSSDLLAIKPNLVISASVFASRSDAFNARFQDWAAWNNEGLLDVCIPMNYTSNNSTFNTRTDDAWVNQGVRRIYVGPGAYLNTKENTVTQLNYVRNKGFLGSSFYSYRTPNSGTVDQTATFTYVRDNYQPTWQNVPSLPWKATPTKGTLKGTITRQDTGAIVYNATVTLNSSPVRTQKSEAHGKYAFFEAATGSYSVSATASGLGTANGNVTITAGGTITLNLVLPATDTIPPVISNVGSSSITDSSATITWNTDENSDSVVEYGLTTSYGFSESSASLVVNHTINLSGLSASTLYHYRVRSKDASNNESVSGDLTFTTLAAGTVTDIIIDNPSATVAGSWSTGTSAGDKFGTDYRFKGQGTGSAYLQYTPNILTAGDYQVYEWHPAGSNRTLGAPHVISYNGGAITLNVNQQINGGKWNLLGTFDFPVGTTKYVRITDGFADGGQVAMADAIKFVHVAPPAPPAAPSSLSATAVSGSQINLTWTDNSSDEANFIVSRSTTSGGPYTDIATLSANSTSYNNSTGLAPGTTYYYVVRAVNSGGSSAFSNQASATTQSTSLVQVHVNSITMSWVKTGNKYKARAVVNVVDASNVPVNGASVTGNFTGAFTNNGVSGTSNTSGDATITSTSSTASGTVTFSVTNITGTGLNYDSGANVVTSAAISR
;
A
#
# COMPACT_ATOMS: atom_id res chain seq x y z
N MET A 1 40.74 94.44 11.11
CA MET A 1 41.02 93.51 12.23
C MET A 1 39.75 93.27 13.04
N LYS A 2 39.54 92.01 13.42
CA LYS A 2 38.68 91.50 14.50
C LYS A 2 37.15 91.44 14.28
N THR A 3 36.73 90.18 14.31
CA THR A 3 35.44 89.46 14.32
C THR A 3 34.43 89.89 15.39
N PRO A 4 33.14 89.50 15.21
CA PRO A 4 32.29 89.17 16.35
C PRO A 4 31.59 87.79 16.26
N ILE A 5 31.04 87.39 17.41
CA ILE A 5 30.74 86.04 17.91
C ILE A 5 29.28 85.61 17.69
N ARG A 6 29.08 84.29 17.50
CA ARG A 6 27.81 83.52 17.46
C ARG A 6 27.09 83.44 18.82
N THR A 7 25.75 83.38 18.84
CA THR A 7 24.98 82.40 19.68
C THR A 7 23.49 82.24 19.28
N SER A 8 23.06 80.96 19.26
CA SER A 8 21.80 80.41 19.79
C SER A 8 20.42 80.83 19.21
N ARG A 9 20.01 80.24 18.07
CA ARG A 9 18.58 80.07 17.69
C ARG A 9 18.11 78.61 17.52
N THR A 10 18.99 77.63 17.71
CA THR A 10 18.68 76.22 17.37
C THR A 10 18.12 75.39 18.53
N ARG A 11 18.14 75.89 19.78
CA ARG A 11 17.67 75.12 20.95
C ARG A 11 16.16 75.25 21.26
N PHE A 12 15.47 76.28 20.77
CA PHE A 12 14.05 76.49 21.10
C PHE A 12 13.08 75.72 20.19
N ARG A 13 13.46 75.45 18.93
CA ARG A 13 12.66 74.61 18.01
C ARG A 13 12.80 73.11 18.27
N LEU A 14 13.90 72.66 18.89
CA LEU A 14 14.06 71.25 19.25
C LEU A 14 13.20 70.86 20.46
N ILE A 15 12.95 71.78 21.41
CA ILE A 15 12.17 71.49 22.62
C ILE A 15 10.66 71.43 22.34
N ILE A 16 10.11 72.28 21.47
CA ILE A 16 8.67 72.23 21.12
C ILE A 16 8.35 71.03 20.20
N THR A 17 9.30 70.60 19.36
CA THR A 17 9.15 69.39 18.53
C THR A 17 9.37 68.11 19.36
N LEU A 18 10.19 68.14 20.41
CA LEU A 18 10.27 67.02 21.37
C LEU A 18 9.03 66.94 22.26
N PHE A 19 8.44 68.07 22.68
CA PHE A 19 7.25 68.07 23.54
C PHE A 19 5.97 67.66 22.79
N THR A 20 5.89 67.90 21.47
CA THR A 20 4.80 67.40 20.62
C THR A 20 5.01 65.95 20.13
N LEU A 21 6.25 65.44 20.14
CA LEU A 21 6.54 64.02 19.86
C LEU A 21 6.47 63.13 21.11
N LEU A 22 6.57 63.70 22.32
CA LEU A 22 6.40 62.99 23.60
C LEU A 22 4.95 62.93 24.10
N CYS A 23 4.01 63.65 23.47
CA CYS A 23 2.57 63.56 23.76
C CYS A 23 1.76 62.78 22.71
N SER A 24 2.38 62.16 21.71
CA SER A 24 1.70 61.30 20.72
C SER A 24 2.28 59.88 20.62
N LEU A 25 3.16 59.50 21.56
CA LEU A 25 3.58 58.11 21.78
C LEU A 25 2.84 57.52 22.99
N ALA A 26 1.53 57.76 23.08
CA ALA A 26 0.68 56.69 23.58
C ALA A 26 0.82 55.58 22.54
N SER A 27 1.74 54.64 22.78
CA SER A 27 1.80 53.40 22.02
C SER A 27 0.37 52.90 21.87
N LEU A 28 -0.17 52.92 20.65
CA LEU A 28 -1.39 52.19 20.33
C LEU A 28 -1.06 50.73 20.67
N ARG A 29 -1.36 50.32 21.91
CA ARG A 29 -1.28 48.90 22.27
C ARG A 29 -2.20 48.17 21.31
N ALA A 30 -1.75 47.03 20.83
CA ALA A 30 -2.57 46.15 20.03
C ALA A 30 -3.80 45.69 20.84
N ASP A 31 -4.90 45.41 20.14
CA ASP A 31 -6.08 44.76 20.71
C ASP A 31 -5.67 43.52 21.53
N GLU A 32 -6.30 43.34 22.69
CA GLU A 32 -5.93 42.30 23.66
C GLU A 32 -7.19 41.74 24.32
N PHE A 33 -7.40 40.42 24.23
CA PHE A 33 -8.53 39.77 24.90
C PHE A 33 -8.28 39.70 26.41
N ARG A 34 -9.20 40.25 27.19
CA ARG A 34 -9.11 40.40 28.65
C ARG A 34 -10.40 39.91 29.27
N ALA A 35 -10.46 38.61 29.48
CA ALA A 35 -11.63 37.97 30.07
C ALA A 35 -11.53 37.86 31.59
N VAL A 36 -12.68 37.88 32.23
CA VAL A 36 -12.86 37.43 33.62
C VAL A 36 -13.88 36.29 33.65
N TRP A 37 -13.55 35.20 34.34
CA TRP A 37 -14.50 34.12 34.58
C TRP A 37 -15.39 34.43 35.78
N VAL A 38 -16.69 34.18 35.62
CA VAL A 38 -17.69 34.41 36.66
C VAL A 38 -18.44 33.11 36.93
N ASP A 39 -18.18 32.52 38.09
CA ASP A 39 -18.77 31.26 38.53
C ASP A 39 -20.14 31.45 39.21
N ALA A 40 -20.96 30.39 39.20
CA ALA A 40 -22.33 30.40 39.72
C ALA A 40 -22.44 30.08 41.23
N TRP A 41 -21.36 30.25 41.99
CA TRP A 41 -21.28 29.86 43.41
C TRP A 41 -21.38 31.04 44.38
N GLY A 42 -21.55 32.27 43.88
CA GLY A 42 -21.69 33.46 44.70
C GLY A 42 -22.18 34.66 43.91
N ALA A 43 -21.98 35.85 44.49
CA ALA A 43 -22.42 37.09 43.86
C ALA A 43 -21.70 37.35 42.52
N GLY A 44 -22.48 37.71 41.51
CA GLY A 44 -21.96 38.06 40.18
C GLY A 44 -23.10 38.28 39.19
N PHE A 45 -24.02 37.33 39.09
CA PHE A 45 -25.13 37.38 38.13
C PHE A 45 -26.43 36.73 38.65
N LEU A 46 -26.57 36.54 39.96
CA LEU A 46 -27.74 35.84 40.52
C LEU A 46 -29.03 36.68 40.48
N ASN A 47 -28.91 37.98 40.23
CA ASN A 47 -30.01 38.93 40.03
C ASN A 47 -29.52 40.17 39.25
N ALA A 48 -30.45 41.02 38.83
CA ALA A 48 -30.17 42.21 38.01
C ALA A 48 -29.18 43.21 38.66
N SER A 49 -29.22 43.38 39.98
CA SER A 49 -28.29 44.28 40.70
C SER A 49 -26.85 43.75 40.66
N GLN A 50 -26.68 42.45 40.84
CA GLN A 50 -25.37 41.81 40.71
C GLN A 50 -24.83 41.90 39.28
N VAL A 51 -25.67 41.66 38.26
CA VAL A 51 -25.28 41.84 36.86
C VAL A 51 -24.81 43.27 36.61
N THR A 52 -25.55 44.27 37.09
CA THR A 52 -25.19 45.68 36.99
C THR A 52 -23.82 45.97 37.60
N THR A 53 -23.55 45.37 38.77
CA THR A 53 -22.26 45.53 39.47
C THR A 53 -21.12 44.88 38.70
N LEU A 54 -21.30 43.66 38.23
CA LEU A 54 -20.32 42.93 37.43
C LEU A 54 -19.97 43.67 36.14
N VAL A 55 -20.97 44.14 35.40
CA VAL A 55 -20.77 44.88 34.15
C VAL A 55 -20.05 46.21 34.42
N SER A 56 -20.40 46.90 35.50
CA SER A 56 -19.70 48.11 35.95
C SER A 56 -18.23 47.84 36.28
N HIS A 57 -17.94 46.75 37.01
CA HIS A 57 -16.56 46.34 37.29
C HIS A 57 -15.77 46.03 36.01
N CYS A 58 -16.37 45.35 35.04
CA CYS A 58 -15.69 45.04 33.78
C CYS A 58 -15.23 46.31 33.06
N ARG A 59 -16.09 47.33 32.96
CA ARG A 59 -15.73 48.64 32.37
C ARG A 59 -14.72 49.40 33.23
N THR A 60 -14.91 49.42 34.54
CA THR A 60 -14.03 50.13 35.49
C THR A 60 -12.60 49.58 35.50
N TYR A 61 -12.45 48.28 35.30
CA TYR A 61 -11.17 47.56 35.39
C TYR A 61 -10.64 47.05 34.05
N ASN A 62 -11.23 47.50 32.93
CA ASN A 62 -10.79 47.22 31.55
C ASN A 62 -10.83 45.73 31.14
N PHE A 63 -11.81 44.98 31.63
CA PHE A 63 -12.17 43.66 31.10
C PHE A 63 -13.13 43.83 29.91
N ASN A 64 -12.77 43.27 28.76
CA ASN A 64 -13.55 43.39 27.51
C ASN A 64 -14.35 42.14 27.16
N ALA A 65 -14.22 41.07 27.95
CA ALA A 65 -15.04 39.86 27.85
C ALA A 65 -15.40 39.31 29.23
N VAL A 66 -16.59 38.71 29.34
CA VAL A 66 -17.02 37.93 30.50
C VAL A 66 -17.28 36.50 30.07
N ILE A 67 -16.66 35.54 30.76
CA ILE A 67 -16.92 34.11 30.57
C ILE A 67 -17.76 33.64 31.76
N VAL A 68 -19.07 33.50 31.55
CA VAL A 68 -20.05 33.41 32.64
C VAL A 68 -20.73 32.05 32.69
N GLN A 69 -20.73 31.42 33.86
CA GLN A 69 -21.24 30.06 34.06
C GLN A 69 -22.77 30.01 33.94
N MET A 70 -23.29 29.52 32.82
CA MET A 70 -24.73 29.41 32.58
C MET A 70 -25.29 28.01 32.80
N ARG A 71 -24.40 27.02 32.92
CA ARG A 71 -24.68 25.70 33.45
C ARG A 71 -23.73 25.43 34.61
N ARG A 72 -24.23 25.12 35.80
CA ARG A 72 -23.35 24.90 36.97
C ARG A 72 -23.15 23.42 37.27
N ARG A 73 -24.23 22.70 37.54
CA ARG A 73 -24.23 21.25 37.79
C ARG A 73 -25.52 20.70 37.21
N GLY A 74 -25.58 20.62 35.88
CA GLY A 74 -26.77 20.16 35.15
C GLY A 74 -28.01 21.03 35.36
N ASP A 75 -27.85 22.29 35.79
CA ASP A 75 -28.92 23.26 36.00
C ASP A 75 -28.65 24.58 35.26
N ALA A 76 -29.71 25.16 34.67
CA ALA A 76 -29.63 26.30 33.77
C ALA A 76 -29.88 27.64 34.47
N PHE A 77 -28.94 28.59 34.33
CA PHE A 77 -29.07 30.00 34.77
C PHE A 77 -29.64 30.92 33.67
N TYR A 78 -29.93 30.37 32.49
CA TYR A 78 -30.74 30.93 31.40
C TYR A 78 -32.12 30.25 31.33
N MET A 79 -33.06 30.72 30.51
CA MET A 79 -34.33 30.02 30.30
C MET A 79 -34.15 28.85 29.32
N PRO A 80 -34.16 27.57 29.75
CA PRO A 80 -33.95 26.44 28.86
C PRO A 80 -35.22 26.11 28.06
N GLN A 81 -35.07 25.78 26.78
CA GLN A 81 -36.15 25.31 25.91
C GLN A 81 -35.81 24.00 25.17
N ALA A 82 -34.59 23.47 25.38
CA ALA A 82 -34.19 22.20 24.83
C ALA A 82 -35.15 21.07 25.28
N PRO A 83 -35.68 20.25 24.35
CA PRO A 83 -36.37 19.03 24.72
C PRO A 83 -35.38 18.09 25.41
N ASN A 84 -35.75 17.54 26.57
CA ASN A 84 -34.84 16.75 27.41
C ASN A 84 -33.52 17.51 27.68
N GLY A 85 -33.64 18.75 28.17
CA GLY A 85 -32.52 19.60 28.55
C GLY A 85 -32.43 19.81 30.05
N ASP A 86 -31.36 20.49 30.47
CA ASP A 86 -31.14 20.79 31.89
C ASP A 86 -32.32 21.55 32.50
N PRO A 87 -32.76 21.19 33.72
CA PRO A 87 -33.77 21.95 34.41
C PRO A 87 -33.29 23.37 34.74
N ARG A 88 -34.24 24.29 34.85
CA ARG A 88 -34.01 25.64 35.36
C ARG A 88 -33.44 25.57 36.77
N THR A 89 -32.38 26.32 37.08
CA THR A 89 -31.82 26.35 38.44
C THR A 89 -32.80 26.92 39.46
N THR A 90 -32.71 26.46 40.71
CA THR A 90 -33.45 27.03 41.86
C THR A 90 -32.67 28.14 42.59
N ALA A 91 -31.44 28.44 42.15
CA ALA A 91 -30.57 29.41 42.81
C ALA A 91 -30.90 30.89 42.49
N ILE A 92 -31.77 31.13 41.51
CA ILE A 92 -32.21 32.47 41.10
C ILE A 92 -33.73 32.47 40.94
N ALA A 93 -34.34 33.66 40.90
CA ALA A 93 -35.78 33.78 40.67
C ALA A 93 -36.18 33.08 39.37
N SER A 94 -37.29 32.34 39.39
CA SER A 94 -37.76 31.56 38.25
C SER A 94 -38.04 32.42 37.01
N SER A 95 -38.36 33.70 37.19
CA SER A 95 -38.58 34.68 36.12
C SER A 95 -37.33 35.41 35.62
N PHE A 96 -36.18 35.28 36.29
CA PHE A 96 -34.98 36.09 35.99
C PHE A 96 -34.00 35.41 35.04
N ASP A 97 -33.97 35.79 33.77
CA ASP A 97 -32.99 35.26 32.81
C ASP A 97 -31.62 35.94 32.95
N ALA A 98 -30.67 35.28 33.63
CA ALA A 98 -29.35 35.87 33.89
C ALA A 98 -28.51 36.05 32.62
N LEU A 99 -28.63 35.13 31.65
CA LEU A 99 -27.87 35.22 30.40
C LEU A 99 -28.38 36.40 29.55
N GLN A 100 -29.70 36.52 29.42
CA GLN A 100 -30.29 37.62 28.66
C GLN A 100 -29.98 38.98 29.30
N GLU A 101 -30.05 39.07 30.62
CA GLU A 101 -29.74 40.32 31.34
C GLU A 101 -28.28 40.74 31.13
N LEU A 102 -27.33 39.79 31.19
CA LEU A 102 -25.92 40.05 30.90
C LEU A 102 -25.69 40.51 29.47
N ILE A 103 -26.29 39.83 28.48
CA ILE A 103 -26.21 40.22 27.07
C ILE A 103 -26.69 41.66 26.89
N ASN A 104 -27.88 41.98 27.42
CA ASN A 104 -28.47 43.31 27.31
C ASN A 104 -27.54 44.40 27.86
N GLN A 105 -27.00 44.21 29.06
CA GLN A 105 -26.16 45.23 29.72
C GLN A 105 -24.73 45.31 29.14
N CYS A 106 -24.13 44.18 28.76
CA CYS A 106 -22.79 44.13 28.17
C CYS A 106 -22.78 44.74 26.76
N HIS A 107 -23.82 44.47 25.96
CA HIS A 107 -23.88 44.88 24.56
C HIS A 107 -24.35 46.33 24.36
N SER A 108 -25.23 46.84 25.22
CA SER A 108 -25.77 48.20 25.09
C SER A 108 -24.83 49.30 25.64
N GLY A 109 -23.94 48.97 26.58
CA GLY A 109 -23.04 49.97 27.16
C GLY A 109 -21.77 50.20 26.36
N THR A 110 -21.12 51.34 26.60
CA THR A 110 -19.87 51.75 25.95
C THR A 110 -18.73 51.82 26.98
N PRO A 111 -17.59 51.14 26.75
CA PRO A 111 -17.33 50.21 25.66
C PRO A 111 -18.14 48.90 25.79
N ARG A 112 -18.36 48.25 24.65
CA ARG A 112 -19.07 46.96 24.53
C ARG A 112 -18.22 45.84 25.14
N ILE A 113 -18.86 44.95 25.90
CA ILE A 113 -18.22 43.76 26.49
C ILE A 113 -18.74 42.51 25.76
N GLU A 114 -17.86 41.58 25.40
CA GLU A 114 -18.26 40.28 24.87
C GLU A 114 -18.82 39.35 25.97
N VAL A 115 -19.89 38.62 25.68
CA VAL A 115 -20.49 37.62 26.56
C VAL A 115 -20.24 36.22 26.02
N HIS A 116 -19.43 35.46 26.76
CA HIS A 116 -19.10 34.07 26.48
C HIS A 116 -19.84 33.16 27.45
N CYS A 117 -20.77 32.36 26.94
CA CYS A 117 -21.60 31.47 27.74
C CYS A 117 -20.80 30.21 28.13
N TRP A 118 -20.42 30.12 29.41
CA TRP A 118 -19.67 28.98 29.95
C TRP A 118 -20.60 27.85 30.39
N THR A 119 -20.38 26.68 29.79
CA THR A 119 -21.11 25.44 30.07
C THR A 119 -20.15 24.27 30.32
N PRO A 120 -20.09 23.72 31.54
CA PRO A 120 -19.54 22.39 31.78
C PRO A 120 -20.24 21.37 30.90
N ALA A 121 -19.49 20.56 30.14
CA ALA A 121 -20.04 19.55 29.26
C ALA A 121 -20.43 18.30 30.06
N HIS A 122 -19.45 17.58 30.61
CA HIS A 122 -19.72 16.26 31.17
C HIS A 122 -19.94 16.27 32.68
N LEU A 123 -19.39 17.23 33.42
CA LEU A 123 -19.62 17.34 34.87
C LEU A 123 -21.04 17.89 35.14
N ILE A 124 -21.91 17.05 35.71
CA ILE A 124 -23.34 17.37 35.89
C ILE A 124 -23.81 17.35 37.33
N TRP A 125 -23.06 16.79 38.29
CA TRP A 125 -23.47 16.86 39.69
C TRP A 125 -22.29 16.88 40.66
N ALA A 126 -22.57 17.26 41.90
CA ALA A 126 -21.61 17.42 42.97
C ALA A 126 -21.05 16.08 43.43
N ASN A 127 -19.83 16.07 43.97
CA ASN A 127 -19.32 14.95 44.76
C ASN A 127 -20.04 14.91 46.13
N GLN A 128 -21.28 14.43 46.14
CA GLN A 128 -22.09 14.20 47.33
C GLN A 128 -23.04 13.03 47.09
N THR A 129 -23.45 12.35 48.15
CA THR A 129 -24.29 11.15 48.06
C THR A 129 -25.76 11.44 47.73
N SER A 130 -26.22 12.67 47.98
CA SER A 130 -27.59 13.07 47.64
C SER A 130 -27.74 13.37 46.14
N ALA A 131 -28.71 12.71 45.53
CA ALA A 131 -29.14 13.01 44.17
C ALA A 131 -29.66 14.47 44.07
N PRO A 132 -29.61 15.11 42.88
CA PRO A 132 -30.24 16.39 42.67
C PRO A 132 -31.73 16.35 43.00
N SER A 133 -32.23 17.37 43.69
CA SER A 133 -33.65 17.44 44.09
C SER A 133 -34.60 17.69 42.92
N GLN A 134 -34.09 18.12 41.77
CA GLN A 134 -34.90 18.46 40.60
C GLN A 134 -35.21 17.20 39.77
N PRO A 135 -36.48 16.78 39.64
CA PRO A 135 -36.81 15.54 38.94
C PRO A 135 -36.35 15.51 37.47
N GLY A 136 -36.37 16.67 36.79
CA GLY A 136 -35.93 16.81 35.40
C GLY A 136 -34.42 16.83 35.18
N HIS A 137 -33.61 16.70 36.23
CA HIS A 137 -32.15 16.72 36.11
C HIS A 137 -31.63 15.45 35.41
N VAL A 138 -30.64 15.58 34.53
CA VAL A 138 -30.09 14.47 33.73
C VAL A 138 -29.64 13.28 34.57
N TYR A 139 -29.03 13.52 35.74
CA TYR A 139 -28.69 12.48 36.72
C TYR A 139 -29.89 11.60 37.11
N ASN A 140 -31.08 12.20 37.27
CA ASN A 140 -32.29 11.51 37.72
C ASN A 140 -33.03 10.86 36.55
N LEU A 141 -33.12 11.55 35.41
CA LEU A 141 -33.82 11.06 34.22
C LEU A 141 -33.05 9.98 33.48
N HIS A 142 -31.73 10.08 33.45
CA HIS A 142 -30.85 9.23 32.67
C HIS A 142 -29.66 8.71 33.49
N PRO A 143 -29.92 7.91 34.57
CA PRO A 143 -28.85 7.28 35.33
C PRO A 143 -27.96 6.37 34.46
N GLU A 144 -28.48 5.85 33.34
CA GLU A 144 -27.75 5.08 32.34
C GLU A 144 -26.71 5.89 31.56
N TYR A 145 -26.73 7.23 31.63
CA TYR A 145 -25.70 8.09 31.03
C TYR A 145 -24.50 8.30 31.95
N LEU A 146 -24.61 7.93 33.23
CA LEU A 146 -23.57 8.18 34.20
C LEU A 146 -22.33 7.34 33.91
N MET A 147 -21.19 8.01 34.06
CA MET A 147 -19.87 7.41 33.88
C MET A 147 -19.58 6.38 34.96
N LYS A 148 -18.87 5.32 34.58
CA LYS A 148 -18.39 4.28 35.50
C LYS A 148 -16.87 4.13 35.45
N ASN A 149 -16.32 3.50 36.48
CA ASN A 149 -14.92 3.06 36.53
C ASN A 149 -14.75 1.62 36.03
N SER A 150 -13.52 1.14 35.90
CA SER A 150 -13.25 -0.22 35.41
C SER A 150 -13.84 -1.34 36.27
N ALA A 151 -14.09 -1.07 37.55
CA ALA A 151 -14.76 -1.97 38.49
C ALA A 151 -16.31 -1.96 38.38
N GLY A 152 -16.88 -1.16 37.47
CA GLY A 152 -18.32 -1.06 37.24
C GLY A 152 -19.06 -0.14 38.23
N ALA A 153 -18.35 0.52 39.15
CA ALA A 153 -18.95 1.49 40.06
C ALA A 153 -19.14 2.85 39.36
N THR A 154 -20.21 3.58 39.73
CA THR A 154 -20.42 4.96 39.27
C THR A 154 -19.21 5.81 39.61
N PHE A 155 -18.63 6.44 38.59
CA PHE A 155 -17.41 7.20 38.71
C PHE A 155 -17.69 8.54 39.43
N MET A 156 -16.98 8.77 40.54
CA MET A 156 -17.11 9.98 41.35
C MET A 156 -15.71 10.54 41.65
N ALA A 157 -15.37 11.67 41.02
CA ALA A 157 -14.12 12.40 41.28
C ALA A 157 -14.42 13.82 41.76
N GLU A 158 -14.32 14.81 40.87
CA GLU A 158 -14.75 16.20 41.12
C GLU A 158 -16.29 16.30 41.29
N GLY A 159 -16.99 15.26 40.82
CA GLY A 159 -18.43 15.09 40.87
C GLY A 159 -18.87 13.95 39.97
N TYR A 160 -20.14 13.93 39.59
CA TYR A 160 -20.70 12.95 38.67
C TYR A 160 -20.62 13.44 37.23
N TYR A 161 -20.25 12.54 36.34
CA TYR A 161 -20.03 12.82 34.92
C TYR A 161 -21.01 12.04 34.06
N LEU A 162 -21.48 12.69 33.00
CA LEU A 162 -22.00 12.04 31.80
C LEU A 162 -20.85 11.38 31.05
N ASP A 163 -21.01 10.15 30.56
CA ASP A 163 -19.97 9.47 29.79
C ASP A 163 -19.93 9.99 28.34
N PRO A 164 -18.82 10.60 27.86
CA PRO A 164 -18.65 10.99 26.46
C PRO A 164 -18.80 9.82 25.46
N GLY A 165 -18.59 8.59 25.92
CA GLY A 165 -18.78 7.36 25.14
C GLY A 165 -20.24 6.92 25.03
N HIS A 166 -21.18 7.54 25.74
CA HIS A 166 -22.61 7.24 25.64
C HIS A 166 -23.29 8.22 24.65
N PRO A 167 -23.89 7.74 23.53
CA PRO A 167 -24.50 8.62 22.52
C PRO A 167 -25.57 9.57 23.07
N GLY A 168 -26.50 9.05 23.89
CA GLY A 168 -27.53 9.88 24.54
C GLY A 168 -26.98 10.97 25.47
N ALA A 169 -25.85 10.72 26.13
CA ALA A 169 -25.21 11.69 27.00
C ALA A 169 -24.52 12.82 26.21
N ALA A 170 -23.90 12.48 25.09
CA ALA A 170 -23.39 13.46 24.11
C ALA A 170 -24.55 14.27 23.51
N GLN A 171 -25.66 13.62 23.15
CA GLN A 171 -26.86 14.28 22.61
C GLN A 171 -27.48 15.28 23.60
N TRP A 172 -27.51 14.96 24.90
CA TRP A 172 -27.99 15.88 25.94
C TRP A 172 -27.21 17.20 25.94
N ASN A 173 -25.87 17.10 25.94
CA ASN A 173 -24.99 18.27 25.91
C ASN A 173 -25.11 19.05 24.59
N TYR A 174 -25.28 18.36 23.47
CA TYR A 174 -25.53 19.00 22.18
C TYR A 174 -26.85 19.78 22.20
N ASN A 175 -27.96 19.18 22.67
CA ASN A 175 -29.26 19.85 22.72
C ASN A 175 -29.19 21.17 23.50
N MET A 176 -28.49 21.16 24.63
CA MET A 176 -28.22 22.36 25.42
C MET A 176 -27.45 23.41 24.61
N ALA A 177 -26.35 23.04 23.94
CA ALA A 177 -25.54 23.99 23.18
C ALA A 177 -26.32 24.62 22.02
N MET A 178 -27.14 23.82 21.33
CA MET A 178 -28.00 24.28 20.23
C MET A 178 -29.11 25.20 20.73
N ASP A 179 -29.75 24.87 21.85
CA ASP A 179 -30.79 25.70 22.47
C ASP A 179 -30.26 27.09 22.85
N ILE A 180 -29.10 27.15 23.51
CA ILE A 180 -28.49 28.42 23.88
C ILE A 180 -28.11 29.23 22.63
N SER A 181 -27.39 28.61 21.68
CA SER A 181 -26.75 29.35 20.59
C SER A 181 -27.71 29.81 19.51
N SER A 182 -28.86 29.14 19.37
CA SER A 182 -29.92 29.53 18.43
C SER A 182 -30.78 30.69 18.95
N ARG A 183 -30.84 30.92 20.27
CA ARG A 183 -31.76 31.90 20.87
C ARG A 183 -31.07 33.11 21.48
N TYR A 184 -29.92 32.94 22.13
CA TYR A 184 -29.23 34.05 22.79
C TYR A 184 -28.22 34.69 21.86
N ASN A 185 -28.16 36.03 21.87
CA ASN A 185 -27.14 36.78 21.15
C ASN A 185 -25.78 36.77 21.89
N ILE A 186 -25.26 35.58 22.20
CA ILE A 186 -23.92 35.41 22.78
C ILE A 186 -22.83 35.66 21.73
N ASP A 187 -21.68 36.19 22.18
CA ASP A 187 -20.47 36.37 21.37
C ASP A 187 -19.67 35.07 21.27
N GLY A 188 -19.66 34.29 22.35
CA GLY A 188 -18.97 33.01 22.40
C GLY A 188 -19.71 31.93 23.17
N PHE A 189 -19.49 30.68 22.74
CA PHE A 189 -19.90 29.48 23.45
C PHE A 189 -18.65 28.84 24.03
N HIS A 190 -18.60 28.69 25.35
CA HIS A 190 -17.42 28.27 26.08
C HIS A 190 -17.63 26.92 26.77
N TRP A 191 -16.94 25.91 26.28
CA TRP A 191 -16.92 24.58 26.88
C TRP A 191 -15.99 24.54 28.10
N ASP A 192 -16.46 23.96 29.18
CA ASP A 192 -15.62 23.51 30.28
C ASP A 192 -15.91 22.04 30.54
N TYR A 193 -15.04 21.32 31.24
CA TYR A 193 -15.22 19.89 31.54
C TYR A 193 -15.54 19.04 30.29
N ILE A 194 -15.07 19.45 29.11
CA ILE A 194 -15.15 18.69 27.86
C ILE A 194 -14.00 17.69 27.80
N ARG A 195 -14.07 16.71 28.71
CA ARG A 195 -13.04 15.71 28.98
C ARG A 195 -13.62 14.58 29.82
N TYR A 196 -12.84 13.52 29.94
CA TYR A 196 -12.97 12.58 31.03
C TYR A 196 -12.32 13.11 32.32
N PRO A 197 -12.78 12.68 33.50
CA PRO A 197 -12.20 13.10 34.76
C PRO A 197 -10.83 12.50 35.00
N GLN A 198 -10.60 11.20 34.82
CA GLN A 198 -9.32 10.53 35.15
C GLN A 198 -9.08 9.29 34.27
N GLN A 199 -7.91 8.65 34.41
CA GLN A 199 -7.55 7.49 33.59
C GLN A 199 -8.49 6.29 33.77
N ASP A 200 -9.00 6.03 34.98
CA ASP A 200 -9.92 4.91 35.28
C ASP A 200 -11.40 5.27 35.03
N SER A 201 -11.68 6.11 34.04
CA SER A 201 -13.04 6.57 33.72
C SER A 201 -13.45 6.23 32.28
N GLY A 202 -14.75 6.21 32.02
CA GLY A 202 -15.32 5.93 30.71
C GLY A 202 -15.82 4.50 30.49
N TYR A 203 -16.15 3.80 31.58
CA TYR A 203 -16.59 2.42 31.57
C TYR A 203 -18.11 2.24 31.61
N ASN A 204 -18.88 3.25 31.20
CA ASN A 204 -20.31 3.07 31.00
C ASN A 204 -20.59 1.87 30.07
N GLU A 205 -21.60 1.06 30.37
CA GLU A 205 -21.87 -0.19 29.65
C GLU A 205 -22.09 0.03 28.15
N THR A 206 -22.83 1.08 27.78
CA THR A 206 -23.07 1.44 26.38
C THR A 206 -21.77 1.86 25.69
N ALA A 207 -20.90 2.61 26.39
CA ALA A 207 -19.61 3.01 25.87
C ALA A 207 -18.69 1.80 25.62
N ILE A 208 -18.61 0.88 26.59
CA ILE A 208 -17.82 -0.35 26.46
C ILE A 208 -18.37 -1.27 25.38
N ALA A 209 -19.69 -1.42 25.26
CA ALA A 209 -20.30 -2.20 24.19
C ALA A 209 -19.94 -1.66 22.80
N ARG A 210 -19.94 -0.33 22.63
CA ARG A 210 -19.53 0.33 21.39
C ARG A 210 -18.04 0.13 21.09
N TYR A 211 -17.18 0.32 22.08
CA TYR A 211 -15.74 0.05 21.96
C TYR A 211 -15.48 -1.40 21.54
N ASN A 212 -16.13 -2.36 22.20
CA ASN A 212 -15.99 -3.77 21.91
C ASN A 212 -16.51 -4.15 20.52
N THR A 213 -17.65 -3.61 20.11
CA THR A 213 -18.21 -3.82 18.76
C THR A 213 -17.27 -3.30 17.68
N GLU A 214 -16.69 -2.11 17.90
CA GLU A 214 -15.81 -1.48 16.93
C GLU A 214 -14.52 -2.26 16.67
N PHE A 215 -14.01 -2.96 17.69
CA PHE A 215 -12.72 -3.64 17.63
C PHE A 215 -12.82 -5.17 17.72
N GLY A 216 -14.02 -5.75 17.72
CA GLY A 216 -14.23 -7.19 17.83
C GLY A 216 -13.75 -7.77 19.18
N LEU A 217 -13.95 -7.04 20.27
CA LEU A 217 -13.48 -7.38 21.62
C LEU A 217 -14.65 -7.74 22.56
N SER A 218 -14.31 -8.15 23.78
CA SER A 218 -15.27 -8.41 24.86
C SER A 218 -14.70 -8.01 26.22
N GLY A 219 -15.56 -7.63 27.17
CA GLY A 219 -15.15 -7.25 28.53
C GLY A 219 -14.59 -5.84 28.65
N ASN A 220 -14.08 -5.51 29.84
CA ASN A 220 -13.51 -4.19 30.14
C ASN A 220 -12.01 -4.17 29.80
N PRO A 221 -11.53 -3.21 28.98
CA PRO A 221 -10.10 -3.02 28.78
C PRO A 221 -9.43 -2.44 30.05
N SER A 222 -8.12 -2.70 30.22
CA SER A 222 -7.33 -2.01 31.26
C SER A 222 -7.42 -0.48 31.14
N PRO A 223 -7.47 0.30 32.24
CA PRO A 223 -7.48 1.76 32.21
C PRO A 223 -6.35 2.40 31.40
N SER A 224 -5.19 1.73 31.35
CA SER A 224 -4.01 2.16 30.61
C SER A 224 -3.93 1.59 29.18
N ASN A 225 -4.94 0.85 28.71
CA ASN A 225 -4.95 0.31 27.36
C ASN A 225 -4.87 1.45 26.31
N ALA A 226 -3.90 1.35 25.40
CA ALA A 226 -3.63 2.41 24.42
C ALA A 226 -4.78 2.59 23.40
N GLN A 227 -5.36 1.49 22.92
CA GLN A 227 -6.48 1.52 21.97
C GLN A 227 -7.72 2.16 22.60
N PHE A 228 -8.06 1.78 23.84
CA PHE A 228 -9.17 2.37 24.57
C PHE A 228 -8.92 3.84 24.93
N SER A 229 -7.69 4.21 25.26
CA SER A 229 -7.32 5.62 25.50
C SER A 229 -7.48 6.47 24.23
N THR A 230 -7.10 5.95 23.07
CA THR A 230 -7.32 6.61 21.78
C THR A 230 -8.80 6.70 21.45
N TRP A 231 -9.57 5.63 21.69
CA TRP A 231 -11.02 5.64 21.51
C TRP A 231 -11.70 6.71 22.38
N ARG A 232 -11.38 6.78 23.68
CA ARG A 232 -11.91 7.81 24.60
C ARG A 232 -11.57 9.24 24.16
N ARG A 233 -10.32 9.49 23.72
CA ARG A 233 -9.94 10.80 23.15
C ARG A 233 -10.79 11.16 21.94
N ARG A 234 -11.05 10.18 21.07
CA ARG A 234 -11.89 10.36 19.90
C ARG A 234 -13.34 10.69 20.29
N GLN A 235 -13.92 10.05 21.31
CA GLN A 235 -15.28 10.36 21.75
C GLN A 235 -15.47 11.83 22.16
N VAL A 236 -14.50 12.41 22.87
CA VAL A 236 -14.52 13.84 23.24
C VAL A 236 -14.29 14.74 22.02
N THR A 237 -13.31 14.38 21.18
CA THR A 237 -12.92 15.15 20.00
C THR A 237 -14.05 15.20 18.96
N ASP A 238 -14.67 14.07 18.68
CA ASP A 238 -15.78 13.97 17.74
C ASP A 238 -16.96 14.81 18.27
N PHE A 239 -17.31 14.69 19.55
CA PHE A 239 -18.34 15.50 20.19
C PHE A 239 -18.15 17.01 19.97
N LEU A 240 -16.93 17.49 20.23
CA LEU A 240 -16.57 18.88 19.97
C LEU A 240 -16.69 19.21 18.47
N ARG A 241 -16.17 18.36 17.60
CA ARG A 241 -16.13 18.59 16.14
C ARG A 241 -17.52 18.78 15.55
N TRP A 242 -18.45 17.86 15.75
CA TRP A 242 -19.77 17.98 15.14
C TRP A 242 -20.60 19.09 15.79
N THR A 243 -20.52 19.25 17.11
CA THR A 243 -21.23 20.34 17.81
C THR A 243 -20.72 21.70 17.34
N SER A 244 -19.40 21.92 17.27
CA SER A 244 -18.81 23.16 16.73
C SER A 244 -19.27 23.41 15.29
N SER A 245 -19.32 22.37 14.45
CA SER A 245 -19.75 22.53 13.05
C SER A 245 -21.22 22.95 12.93
N ASP A 246 -22.09 22.43 13.79
CA ASP A 246 -23.51 22.77 13.83
C ASP A 246 -23.74 24.16 14.42
N LEU A 247 -23.01 24.53 15.48
CA LEU A 247 -23.05 25.85 16.08
C LEU A 247 -22.63 26.95 15.08
N LEU A 248 -21.54 26.71 14.33
CA LEU A 248 -21.06 27.65 13.31
C LEU A 248 -21.96 27.69 12.08
N ALA A 249 -22.72 26.64 11.78
CA ALA A 249 -23.76 26.69 10.75
C ALA A 249 -24.92 27.62 11.14
N ILE A 250 -25.25 27.72 12.44
CA ILE A 250 -26.29 28.63 12.96
C ILE A 250 -25.76 30.06 13.07
N LYS A 251 -24.59 30.23 13.68
CA LYS A 251 -24.01 31.54 13.97
C LYS A 251 -22.52 31.53 13.56
N PRO A 252 -22.19 31.87 12.30
CA PRO A 252 -20.82 31.77 11.76
C PRO A 252 -19.77 32.60 12.53
N ASN A 253 -20.21 33.73 13.11
CA ASN A 253 -19.34 34.63 13.89
C ASN A 253 -19.21 34.23 15.37
N LEU A 254 -19.91 33.19 15.84
CA LEU A 254 -19.82 32.72 17.22
C LEU A 254 -18.39 32.26 17.53
N VAL A 255 -17.82 32.71 18.64
CA VAL A 255 -16.53 32.23 19.14
C VAL A 255 -16.73 30.92 19.87
N ILE A 256 -16.21 29.82 19.34
CA ILE A 256 -16.16 28.54 20.04
C ILE A 256 -14.89 28.49 20.88
N SER A 257 -15.03 28.34 22.20
CA SER A 257 -13.87 28.26 23.09
C SER A 257 -13.98 27.11 24.08
N ALA A 258 -12.84 26.70 24.65
CA ALA A 258 -12.83 25.67 25.67
C ALA A 258 -11.77 25.93 26.76
N SER A 259 -12.14 25.69 28.03
CA SER A 259 -11.22 25.54 29.15
C SER A 259 -10.61 24.15 29.17
N VAL A 260 -9.28 24.08 29.14
CA VAL A 260 -8.54 22.81 29.00
C VAL A 260 -7.47 22.66 30.08
N PHE A 261 -7.05 21.42 30.36
CA PHE A 261 -5.95 21.16 31.28
C PHE A 261 -4.63 21.71 30.72
N ALA A 262 -3.97 22.58 31.49
CA ALA A 262 -2.74 23.25 31.02
C ALA A 262 -1.53 22.31 30.88
N SER A 263 -1.45 21.24 31.66
CA SER A 263 -0.47 20.18 31.40
C SER A 263 -0.96 19.36 30.21
N ARG A 264 -0.37 19.56 29.02
CA ARG A 264 -0.75 18.81 27.82
C ARG A 264 -0.61 17.30 28.00
N SER A 265 0.41 16.86 28.74
CA SER A 265 0.59 15.44 29.07
C SER A 265 -0.55 14.89 29.94
N ASP A 266 -0.98 15.61 30.98
CA ASP A 266 -2.12 15.19 31.80
C ASP A 266 -3.42 15.22 30.99
N ALA A 267 -3.63 16.29 30.22
CA ALA A 267 -4.77 16.46 29.33
C ALA A 267 -4.90 15.27 28.36
N PHE A 268 -3.81 14.89 27.69
CA PHE A 268 -3.81 13.81 26.70
C PHE A 268 -3.93 12.40 27.32
N ASN A 269 -3.20 12.15 28.41
CA ASN A 269 -3.05 10.80 28.97
C ASN A 269 -4.11 10.40 29.99
N ALA A 270 -4.56 11.35 30.83
CA ALA A 270 -5.46 11.06 31.95
C ALA A 270 -6.84 11.70 31.79
N ARG A 271 -6.96 12.80 31.03
CA ARG A 271 -8.25 13.47 30.78
C ARG A 271 -8.85 13.17 29.40
N PHE A 272 -8.05 12.56 28.51
CA PHE A 272 -8.40 12.29 27.11
C PHE A 272 -8.87 13.56 26.36
N GLN A 273 -8.23 14.68 26.64
CA GLN A 273 -8.52 16.02 26.14
C GLN A 273 -7.36 16.50 25.25
N ASP A 274 -7.41 16.19 23.96
CA ASP A 274 -6.32 16.49 23.00
C ASP A 274 -6.45 17.90 22.39
N TRP A 275 -6.36 18.91 23.25
CA TRP A 275 -6.62 20.30 22.88
C TRP A 275 -5.64 20.86 21.84
N ALA A 276 -4.43 20.33 21.75
CA ALA A 276 -3.46 20.75 20.73
C ALA A 276 -3.91 20.29 19.34
N ALA A 277 -4.41 19.06 19.21
CA ALA A 277 -5.00 18.56 17.97
C ALA A 277 -6.26 19.36 17.59
N TRP A 278 -7.12 19.70 18.58
CA TRP A 278 -8.32 20.51 18.34
C TRP A 278 -7.99 21.88 17.76
N ASN A 279 -6.93 22.53 18.27
CA ASN A 279 -6.44 23.80 17.77
C ASN A 279 -5.81 23.71 16.38
N ASN A 280 -5.07 22.63 16.09
CA ASN A 280 -4.49 22.39 14.77
C ASN A 280 -5.55 22.09 13.71
N GLU A 281 -6.59 21.35 14.08
CA GLU A 281 -7.71 21.04 13.19
C GLU A 281 -8.66 22.24 13.00
N GLY A 282 -8.67 23.17 13.95
CA GLY A 282 -9.50 24.37 13.89
C GLY A 282 -10.88 24.21 14.53
N LEU A 283 -11.06 23.22 15.42
CA LEU A 283 -12.33 22.90 16.10
C LEU A 283 -12.77 23.97 17.13
N LEU A 284 -11.78 24.69 17.67
CA LEU A 284 -11.96 25.83 18.57
C LEU A 284 -11.53 27.10 17.84
N ASP A 285 -12.11 28.23 18.20
CA ASP A 285 -11.55 29.54 17.86
C ASP A 285 -10.51 29.97 18.91
N VAL A 286 -10.81 29.67 20.18
CA VAL A 286 -9.96 30.02 21.33
C VAL A 286 -9.84 28.84 22.29
N CYS A 287 -8.62 28.34 22.48
CA CYS A 287 -8.29 27.39 23.53
C CYS A 287 -7.78 28.14 24.77
N ILE A 288 -8.27 27.76 25.95
CA ILE A 288 -7.95 28.44 27.20
C ILE A 288 -7.38 27.43 28.21
N PRO A 289 -6.05 27.24 28.23
CA PRO A 289 -5.39 26.43 29.24
C PRO A 289 -5.59 27.02 30.65
N MET A 290 -6.20 26.24 31.54
CA MET A 290 -6.35 26.53 32.96
C MET A 290 -5.01 26.33 33.68
N ASN A 291 -4.09 27.29 33.54
CA ASN A 291 -2.74 27.21 34.08
C ASN A 291 -2.71 27.59 35.57
N TYR A 292 -3.50 26.86 36.35
CA TYR A 292 -3.76 27.18 37.75
C TYR A 292 -2.63 26.65 38.63
N THR A 293 -1.69 27.53 38.93
CA THR A 293 -0.59 27.28 39.86
C THR A 293 -0.06 28.61 40.41
N SER A 294 0.42 28.61 41.65
CA SER A 294 1.16 29.73 42.21
C SER A 294 2.66 29.69 41.87
N ASN A 295 3.14 28.57 41.35
CA ASN A 295 4.55 28.39 41.01
C ASN A 295 4.84 28.93 39.60
N ASN A 296 5.60 30.04 39.52
CA ASN A 296 5.90 30.69 38.24
C ASN A 296 6.73 29.82 37.29
N SER A 297 7.61 28.95 37.78
CA SER A 297 8.37 28.05 36.91
C SER A 297 7.46 27.04 36.20
N THR A 298 6.52 26.47 36.94
CA THR A 298 5.49 25.57 36.39
C THR A 298 4.57 26.32 35.42
N PHE A 299 4.13 27.53 35.81
CA PHE A 299 3.29 28.38 34.98
C PHE A 299 3.98 28.69 33.64
N ASN A 300 5.24 29.14 33.69
CA ASN A 300 6.03 29.51 32.53
C ASN A 300 6.25 28.32 31.59
N THR A 301 6.61 27.16 32.14
CA THR A 301 6.83 25.93 31.36
C THR A 301 5.58 25.51 30.58
N ARG A 302 4.40 25.54 31.23
CA ARG A 302 3.13 25.21 30.58
C ARG A 302 2.68 26.26 29.57
N THR A 303 2.99 27.53 29.85
CA THR A 303 2.73 28.65 28.92
C THR A 303 3.60 28.52 27.66
N ASP A 304 4.85 28.08 27.81
CA ASP A 304 5.76 27.82 26.69
C ASP A 304 5.32 26.62 25.85
N ASP A 305 4.89 25.52 26.47
CA ASP A 305 4.31 24.38 25.74
C ASP A 305 3.03 24.80 24.98
N ALA A 306 2.18 25.64 25.59
CA ALA A 306 1.01 26.19 24.91
C ALA A 306 1.38 27.07 23.70
N TRP A 307 2.42 27.91 23.83
CA TRP A 307 2.88 28.77 22.73
C TRP A 307 3.34 27.97 21.52
N VAL A 308 4.12 26.92 21.76
CA VAL A 308 4.64 26.03 20.70
C VAL A 308 3.52 25.21 20.05
N ASN A 309 2.44 24.92 20.77
CA ASN A 309 1.32 24.08 20.31
C ASN A 309 0.03 24.88 20.03
N GLN A 310 0.15 26.17 19.71
CA GLN A 310 -1.01 27.02 19.45
C GLN A 310 -1.83 26.60 18.22
N GLY A 311 -1.17 26.05 17.20
CA GLY A 311 -1.80 25.60 15.96
C GLY A 311 -2.33 26.75 15.10
N VAL A 312 -3.45 26.54 14.42
CA VAL A 312 -4.07 27.52 13.50
C VAL A 312 -5.09 28.44 14.18
N ARG A 313 -5.21 28.33 15.51
CA ARG A 313 -6.21 28.99 16.35
C ARG A 313 -5.54 29.74 17.50
N ARG A 314 -6.31 30.48 18.30
CA ARG A 314 -5.73 31.26 19.39
C ARG A 314 -5.67 30.47 20.69
N ILE A 315 -4.67 30.78 21.48
CA ILE A 315 -4.60 30.41 22.89
C ILE A 315 -4.63 31.68 23.73
N TYR A 316 -5.47 31.71 24.76
CA TYR A 316 -5.43 32.72 25.82
C TYR A 316 -5.20 32.00 27.14
N VAL A 317 -4.02 32.15 27.74
CA VAL A 317 -3.67 31.39 28.95
C VAL A 317 -4.38 31.98 30.17
N GLY A 318 -4.97 31.11 31.00
CA GLY A 318 -5.72 31.53 32.18
C GLY A 318 -5.00 31.26 33.50
N PRO A 319 -4.48 32.28 34.21
CA PRO A 319 -3.97 32.11 35.57
C PRO A 319 -5.10 31.89 36.58
N GLY A 320 -4.83 31.02 37.57
CA GLY A 320 -5.73 30.77 38.70
C GLY A 320 -5.48 31.80 39.79
N ALA A 321 -6.05 32.99 39.67
CA ALA A 321 -5.85 34.10 40.59
C ALA A 321 -6.23 33.75 42.03
N TYR A 322 -7.23 32.89 42.24
CA TYR A 322 -7.59 32.37 43.58
C TYR A 322 -6.46 31.62 44.31
N LEU A 323 -5.42 31.15 43.58
CA LEU A 323 -4.22 30.52 44.15
C LEU A 323 -3.06 31.51 44.35
N ASN A 324 -3.23 32.77 43.92
CA ASN A 324 -2.15 33.74 43.79
C ASN A 324 -2.42 35.02 44.57
N THR A 325 -1.36 35.72 44.99
CA THR A 325 -1.50 37.13 45.34
C THR A 325 -1.81 37.95 44.07
N LYS A 326 -2.31 39.17 44.25
CA LYS A 326 -2.58 40.07 43.11
C LYS A 326 -1.30 40.42 42.34
N GLU A 327 -0.17 40.56 43.04
CA GLU A 327 1.17 40.80 42.47
C GLU A 327 1.63 39.61 41.63
N ASN A 328 1.48 38.38 42.13
CA ASN A 328 1.90 37.19 41.39
C ASN A 328 1.01 36.94 40.16
N THR A 329 -0.28 37.23 40.27
CA THR A 329 -1.19 37.16 39.12
C THR A 329 -0.75 38.13 38.02
N VAL A 330 -0.42 39.39 38.36
CA VAL A 330 0.13 40.35 37.40
C VAL A 330 1.46 39.88 36.81
N THR A 331 2.31 39.22 37.61
CA THR A 331 3.57 38.62 37.12
C THR A 331 3.32 37.56 36.05
N GLN A 332 2.38 36.64 36.29
CA GLN A 332 1.99 35.61 35.33
C GLN A 332 1.33 36.18 34.07
N LEU A 333 0.44 37.17 34.23
CA LEU A 333 -0.19 37.87 33.11
C LEU A 333 0.83 38.60 32.23
N ASN A 334 1.83 39.25 32.84
CA ASN A 334 2.92 39.88 32.10
C ASN A 334 3.79 38.85 31.37
N TYR A 335 3.99 37.65 31.93
CA TYR A 335 4.68 36.57 31.22
C TYR A 335 3.93 36.14 29.96
N VAL A 336 2.61 35.93 30.06
CA VAL A 336 1.73 35.62 28.92
C VAL A 336 1.83 36.71 27.84
N ARG A 337 1.74 37.99 28.24
CA ARG A 337 1.87 39.11 27.31
C ARG A 337 3.24 39.17 26.64
N ASN A 338 4.32 39.01 27.40
CA ASN A 338 5.69 39.07 26.89
C ASN A 338 6.02 37.92 25.94
N LYS A 339 5.32 36.79 26.03
CA LYS A 339 5.43 35.69 25.06
C LYS A 339 4.77 36.00 23.72
N GLY A 340 3.84 36.95 23.67
CA GLY A 340 3.16 37.38 22.44
C GLY A 340 1.74 36.86 22.28
N PHE A 341 1.15 36.24 23.32
CA PHE A 341 -0.27 35.91 23.28
C PHE A 341 -1.12 37.18 23.19
N LEU A 342 -2.17 37.14 22.37
CA LEU A 342 -3.09 38.27 22.15
C LEU A 342 -4.18 38.37 23.23
N GLY A 343 -4.02 37.67 24.35
CA GLY A 343 -5.00 37.73 25.42
C GLY A 343 -4.77 36.77 26.57
N SER A 344 -5.55 36.97 27.62
CA SER A 344 -5.57 36.17 28.84
C SER A 344 -6.97 36.14 29.43
N SER A 345 -7.19 35.16 30.32
CA SER A 345 -8.47 35.01 31.02
C SER A 345 -8.24 34.82 32.51
N PHE A 346 -8.87 35.63 33.35
CA PHE A 346 -8.63 35.70 34.79
C PHE A 346 -9.62 34.83 35.56
N TYR A 347 -9.16 33.81 36.33
CA TYR A 347 -10.05 32.98 37.18
C TYR A 347 -9.83 33.25 38.69
N SER A 348 -10.78 33.80 39.46
CA SER A 348 -12.17 34.16 39.07
C SER A 348 -12.60 35.50 39.65
N TYR A 349 -13.72 36.01 39.13
CA TYR A 349 -14.36 37.24 39.61
C TYR A 349 -14.64 37.20 41.11
N ARG A 350 -15.19 36.09 41.62
CA ARG A 350 -15.59 35.91 43.02
C ARG A 350 -14.41 35.86 43.97
N THR A 351 -13.32 35.18 43.58
CA THR A 351 -12.13 34.98 44.41
C THR A 351 -10.88 35.39 43.61
N PRO A 352 -10.60 36.69 43.52
CA PRO A 352 -9.57 37.21 42.62
C PRO A 352 -8.14 37.16 43.20
N ASN A 353 -7.96 36.67 44.43
CA ASN A 353 -6.65 36.46 45.05
C ASN A 353 -6.74 35.35 46.13
N SER A 354 -5.60 34.85 46.59
CA SER A 354 -5.48 33.81 47.63
C SER A 354 -5.51 34.32 49.08
N GLY A 355 -5.52 35.64 49.28
CA GLY A 355 -5.57 36.27 50.59
C GLY A 355 -6.99 36.63 51.02
N THR A 356 -7.12 37.68 51.84
CA THR A 356 -8.43 38.28 52.15
C THR A 356 -9.06 38.76 50.85
N VAL A 357 -10.26 38.24 50.54
CA VAL A 357 -10.99 38.58 49.33
C VAL A 357 -11.39 40.06 49.35
N ASP A 358 -10.68 40.86 48.54
CA ASP A 358 -10.99 42.26 48.25
C ASP A 358 -10.95 42.45 46.73
N GLN A 359 -12.13 42.36 46.12
CA GLN A 359 -12.30 42.47 44.68
C GLN A 359 -11.85 43.84 44.17
N THR A 360 -12.25 44.91 44.85
CA THR A 360 -11.95 46.29 44.47
C THR A 360 -10.45 46.55 44.46
N ALA A 361 -9.74 46.21 45.54
CA ALA A 361 -8.29 46.43 45.62
C ALA A 361 -7.52 45.55 44.63
N THR A 362 -8.00 44.32 44.40
CA THR A 362 -7.34 43.39 43.47
C THR A 362 -7.50 43.83 42.02
N PHE A 363 -8.72 44.15 41.59
CA PHE A 363 -8.96 44.60 40.22
C PHE A 363 -8.38 45.98 39.94
N THR A 364 -8.35 46.88 40.95
CA THR A 364 -7.61 48.14 40.86
C THR A 364 -6.13 47.87 40.60
N TYR A 365 -5.51 46.95 41.36
CA TYR A 365 -4.11 46.60 41.17
C TYR A 365 -3.84 45.98 39.79
N VAL A 366 -4.69 45.06 39.31
CA VAL A 366 -4.56 44.46 37.97
C VAL A 366 -4.71 45.52 36.88
N ARG A 367 -5.70 46.42 37.00
CA ARG A 367 -5.87 47.54 36.07
C ARG A 367 -4.61 48.39 36.03
N ASP A 368 -4.14 48.87 37.17
CA ASP A 368 -3.06 49.86 37.22
C ASP A 368 -1.72 49.26 36.74
N ASN A 369 -1.47 47.97 36.97
CA ASN A 369 -0.17 47.34 36.69
C ASN A 369 -0.13 46.46 35.43
N TYR A 370 -1.29 46.04 34.89
CA TYR A 370 -1.36 45.18 33.70
C TYR A 370 -2.22 45.77 32.59
N GLN A 371 -3.42 46.27 32.90
CA GLN A 371 -4.41 46.72 31.91
C GLN A 371 -4.93 48.16 32.18
N PRO A 372 -4.08 49.18 32.14
CA PRO A 372 -4.43 50.53 32.61
C PRO A 372 -5.43 51.26 31.71
N THR A 373 -5.49 50.88 30.43
CA THR A 373 -6.42 51.45 29.44
C THR A 373 -7.24 50.34 28.80
N TRP A 374 -8.47 50.66 28.39
CA TRP A 374 -9.30 49.77 27.59
C TRP A 374 -8.59 49.35 26.29
N GLN A 375 -8.83 48.12 25.84
CA GLN A 375 -8.42 47.60 24.52
C GLN A 375 -9.58 46.83 23.90
N ASN A 376 -9.69 46.80 22.57
CA ASN A 376 -10.71 45.98 21.94
C ASN A 376 -10.32 44.50 21.97
N VAL A 377 -11.31 43.64 21.74
CA VAL A 377 -11.05 42.22 21.51
C VAL A 377 -10.37 42.06 20.15
N PRO A 378 -9.24 41.33 20.07
CA PRO A 378 -8.52 41.20 18.82
C PRO A 378 -9.33 40.40 17.78
N SER A 379 -9.39 40.91 16.55
CA SER A 379 -10.09 40.28 15.43
C SER A 379 -9.59 38.85 15.15
N LEU A 380 -10.47 37.87 14.93
CA LEU A 380 -10.10 36.49 14.56
C LEU A 380 -9.93 36.37 13.03
N PRO A 381 -8.71 36.18 12.50
CA PRO A 381 -8.47 36.29 11.05
C PRO A 381 -9.32 35.34 10.20
N TRP A 382 -9.52 34.11 10.67
CA TRP A 382 -10.31 33.09 9.97
C TRP A 382 -11.84 33.34 10.03
N LYS A 383 -12.32 34.32 10.81
CA LYS A 383 -13.71 34.79 10.77
C LYS A 383 -13.84 36.13 10.05
N ALA A 384 -12.90 37.06 10.26
CA ALA A 384 -12.94 38.39 9.67
C ALA A 384 -12.67 38.38 8.16
N THR A 385 -11.72 37.56 7.72
CA THR A 385 -11.31 37.41 6.31
C THR A 385 -11.03 35.94 6.02
N PRO A 386 -12.07 35.08 6.02
CA PRO A 386 -11.87 33.65 5.84
C PRO A 386 -11.29 33.36 4.44
N THR A 387 -10.40 32.37 4.37
CA THR A 387 -9.88 31.80 3.11
C THR A 387 -10.21 30.32 2.95
N LYS A 388 -10.88 29.75 3.96
CA LYS A 388 -11.22 28.33 4.08
C LYS A 388 -12.64 28.19 4.60
N GLY A 389 -13.22 27.01 4.43
CA GLY A 389 -14.56 26.67 4.92
C GLY A 389 -14.57 25.38 5.73
N THR A 390 -15.77 24.99 6.15
CA THR A 390 -16.05 23.75 6.87
C THR A 390 -16.99 22.90 6.01
N LEU A 391 -16.63 21.64 5.80
CA LEU A 391 -17.54 20.62 5.26
C LEU A 391 -18.10 19.81 6.43
N LYS A 392 -19.40 19.53 6.46
CA LYS A 392 -20.03 18.61 7.42
C LYS A 392 -21.07 17.74 6.76
N GLY A 393 -21.54 16.71 7.45
CA GLY A 393 -22.65 15.91 6.97
C GLY A 393 -22.96 14.74 7.87
N THR A 394 -23.93 13.94 7.43
CA THR A 394 -24.34 12.70 8.09
C THR A 394 -24.23 11.54 7.10
N ILE A 395 -23.90 10.36 7.62
CA ILE A 395 -23.87 9.09 6.88
C ILE A 395 -25.08 8.24 7.29
N THR A 396 -25.88 7.81 6.32
CA THR A 396 -27.02 6.91 6.53
C THR A 396 -26.97 5.71 5.60
N ARG A 397 -27.73 4.65 5.90
CA ARG A 397 -27.92 3.51 5.00
C ARG A 397 -29.04 3.80 4.00
N GLN A 398 -28.88 3.32 2.77
CA GLN A 398 -29.89 3.45 1.72
C GLN A 398 -31.15 2.62 1.99
N ASP A 399 -30.98 1.43 2.56
CA ASP A 399 -32.06 0.44 2.77
C ASP A 399 -33.02 0.82 3.90
N THR A 400 -32.50 1.42 4.97
CA THR A 400 -33.21 1.62 6.24
C THR A 400 -33.28 3.09 6.66
N GLY A 401 -32.47 3.96 6.05
CA GLY A 401 -32.27 5.34 6.52
C GLY A 401 -31.54 5.45 7.86
N ALA A 402 -31.11 4.33 8.45
CA ALA A 402 -30.43 4.31 9.74
C ALA A 402 -29.07 5.03 9.65
N ILE A 403 -28.69 5.73 10.72
CA ILE A 403 -27.37 6.34 10.87
C ILE A 403 -26.26 5.27 10.83
N VAL A 404 -25.11 5.62 10.25
CA VAL A 404 -23.95 4.72 10.18
C VAL A 404 -22.83 5.25 11.06
N TYR A 405 -22.59 4.55 12.17
CA TYR A 405 -21.45 4.76 13.05
C TYR A 405 -20.16 4.19 12.45
N ASN A 406 -19.03 4.87 12.66
CA ASN A 406 -17.68 4.41 12.32
C ASN A 406 -17.42 4.17 10.80
N ALA A 407 -18.23 4.79 9.94
CA ALA A 407 -17.95 4.89 8.52
C ALA A 407 -16.67 5.71 8.31
N THR A 408 -15.78 5.28 7.42
CA THR A 408 -14.64 6.10 6.97
C THR A 408 -15.15 7.10 5.95
N VAL A 409 -15.03 8.39 6.25
CA VAL A 409 -15.32 9.48 5.31
C VAL A 409 -14.01 10.07 4.83
N THR A 410 -13.86 10.21 3.51
CA THR A 410 -12.65 10.69 2.85
C THR A 410 -12.98 11.94 2.04
N LEU A 411 -12.34 13.05 2.38
CA LEU A 411 -12.30 14.25 1.54
C LEU A 411 -11.07 14.16 0.65
N ASN A 412 -11.28 14.10 -0.68
CA ASN A 412 -10.21 14.01 -1.68
C ASN A 412 -9.55 15.38 -1.93
N SER A 413 -9.05 15.99 -0.86
CA SER A 413 -8.20 17.18 -0.89
C SER A 413 -6.73 16.80 -1.12
N SER A 414 -5.86 17.80 -1.23
CA SER A 414 -4.40 17.60 -1.19
C SER A 414 -3.83 18.31 0.06
N PRO A 415 -3.34 17.57 1.07
CA PRO A 415 -3.38 16.10 1.21
C PRO A 415 -4.80 15.57 1.40
N VAL A 416 -5.01 14.28 1.12
CA VAL A 416 -6.28 13.59 1.37
C VAL A 416 -6.54 13.56 2.88
N ARG A 417 -7.78 13.82 3.28
CA ARG A 417 -8.17 13.85 4.70
C ARG A 417 -9.24 12.80 4.96
N THR A 418 -9.07 12.01 6.01
CA THR A 418 -10.01 10.96 6.41
C THR A 418 -10.46 11.16 7.85
N GLN A 419 -11.70 10.77 8.15
CA GLN A 419 -12.22 10.71 9.51
C GLN A 419 -13.24 9.58 9.65
N LYS A 420 -13.61 9.26 10.89
CA LYS A 420 -14.73 8.35 11.18
C LYS A 420 -16.01 9.14 11.45
N SER A 421 -17.15 8.61 11.03
CA SER A 421 -18.45 9.12 11.49
C SER A 421 -18.68 8.74 12.95
N GLU A 422 -19.25 9.68 13.72
CA GLU A 422 -19.52 9.46 15.14
C GLU A 422 -20.86 8.72 15.37
N ALA A 423 -21.26 8.57 16.63
CA ALA A 423 -22.39 7.75 17.05
C ALA A 423 -23.75 8.12 16.44
N HIS A 424 -23.92 9.35 15.97
CA HIS A 424 -25.10 9.86 15.27
C HIS A 424 -24.88 9.95 13.75
N GLY A 425 -23.81 9.32 13.24
CA GLY A 425 -23.43 9.29 11.83
C GLY A 425 -22.81 10.58 11.31
N LYS A 426 -22.50 11.57 12.16
CA LYS A 426 -21.98 12.88 11.73
C LYS A 426 -20.49 12.87 11.46
N TYR A 427 -20.05 13.77 10.58
CA TYR A 427 -18.65 14.04 10.28
C TYR A 427 -18.47 15.53 9.95
N ALA A 428 -17.27 16.09 10.15
CA ALA A 428 -16.93 17.44 9.69
C ALA A 428 -15.44 17.63 9.39
N PHE A 429 -15.10 18.34 8.32
CA PHE A 429 -13.75 18.72 7.96
C PHE A 429 -13.63 20.24 8.05
N PHE A 430 -12.98 20.71 9.12
CA PHE A 430 -12.63 22.12 9.32
C PHE A 430 -11.43 22.50 8.48
N GLU A 431 -11.20 23.81 8.30
CA GLU A 431 -10.00 24.32 7.64
C GLU A 431 -9.80 23.78 6.21
N ALA A 432 -10.88 23.46 5.52
CA ALA A 432 -10.82 22.98 4.14
C ALA A 432 -10.66 24.17 3.18
N ALA A 433 -9.70 24.08 2.26
CA ALA A 433 -9.50 25.11 1.24
C ALA A 433 -10.74 25.26 0.36
N THR A 434 -10.93 26.44 -0.22
CA THR A 434 -12.03 26.67 -1.16
C THR A 434 -11.80 25.92 -2.46
N GLY A 435 -12.87 25.35 -3.01
CA GLY A 435 -12.80 24.60 -4.27
C GLY A 435 -13.79 23.44 -4.31
N SER A 436 -13.81 22.73 -5.43
CA SER A 436 -14.64 21.55 -5.63
C SER A 436 -13.87 20.28 -5.26
N TYR A 437 -14.50 19.43 -4.46
CA TYR A 437 -13.93 18.17 -3.98
C TYR A 437 -14.91 17.03 -4.17
N SER A 438 -14.37 15.84 -4.44
CA SER A 438 -15.11 14.60 -4.23
C SER A 438 -14.93 14.13 -2.79
N VAL A 439 -15.99 13.55 -2.24
CA VAL A 439 -16.05 12.99 -0.90
C VAL A 439 -16.59 11.57 -1.04
N SER A 440 -15.91 10.61 -0.43
CA SER A 440 -16.38 9.22 -0.38
C SER A 440 -16.61 8.78 1.06
N ALA A 441 -17.53 7.82 1.24
CA ALA A 441 -17.73 7.15 2.52
C ALA A 441 -17.80 5.64 2.32
N THR A 442 -17.24 4.88 3.26
CA THR A 442 -17.28 3.42 3.31
C THR A 442 -17.53 2.93 4.74
N ALA A 443 -18.19 1.79 4.88
CA ALA A 443 -18.36 1.13 6.17
C ALA A 443 -18.39 -0.40 5.99
N SER A 444 -18.07 -1.15 7.05
CA SER A 444 -18.09 -2.61 6.99
C SER A 444 -19.49 -3.13 6.67
N GLY A 445 -19.58 -4.06 5.70
CA GLY A 445 -20.85 -4.64 5.28
C GLY A 445 -21.80 -3.64 4.60
N LEU A 446 -21.25 -2.61 3.96
CA LEU A 446 -21.97 -1.63 3.14
C LEU A 446 -21.13 -1.28 1.90
N GLY A 447 -21.78 -0.86 0.80
CA GLY A 447 -21.07 -0.36 -0.37
C GLY A 447 -20.52 1.06 -0.17
N THR A 448 -19.93 1.63 -1.22
CA THR A 448 -19.31 2.97 -1.17
C THR A 448 -20.30 4.06 -1.60
N ALA A 449 -20.39 5.14 -0.82
CA ALA A 449 -21.09 6.36 -1.23
C ALA A 449 -20.09 7.39 -1.74
N ASN A 450 -20.43 8.10 -2.81
CA ASN A 450 -19.65 9.21 -3.34
C ASN A 450 -20.53 10.45 -3.47
N GLY A 451 -19.96 11.62 -3.21
CA GLY A 451 -20.61 12.91 -3.40
C GLY A 451 -19.60 13.98 -3.79
N ASN A 452 -20.07 15.05 -4.42
CA ASN A 452 -19.24 16.20 -4.77
C ASN A 452 -19.70 17.41 -3.97
N VAL A 453 -18.77 18.27 -3.57
CA VAL A 453 -19.07 19.48 -2.80
C VAL A 453 -18.17 20.63 -3.23
N THR A 454 -18.71 21.85 -3.22
CA THR A 454 -17.92 23.07 -3.38
C THR A 454 -17.80 23.77 -2.03
N ILE A 455 -16.57 23.93 -1.55
CA ILE A 455 -16.27 24.59 -0.28
C ILE A 455 -16.04 26.08 -0.55
N THR A 456 -16.74 26.93 0.19
CA THR A 456 -16.62 28.40 0.11
C THR A 456 -15.97 28.96 1.37
N ALA A 457 -15.26 30.08 1.22
CA ALA A 457 -14.60 30.74 2.35
C ALA A 457 -15.63 31.18 3.40
N GLY A 458 -15.39 30.83 4.66
CA GLY A 458 -16.26 31.15 5.80
C GLY A 458 -17.56 30.36 5.85
N GLY A 459 -17.84 29.54 4.82
CA GLY A 459 -19.05 28.75 4.72
C GLY A 459 -18.95 27.43 5.49
N THR A 460 -20.07 27.02 6.09
CA THR A 460 -20.28 25.66 6.60
C THR A 460 -21.20 24.92 5.64
N ILE A 461 -20.63 24.03 4.81
CA ILE A 461 -21.34 23.31 3.75
C ILE A 461 -21.74 21.93 4.23
N THR A 462 -22.97 21.51 3.91
CA THR A 462 -23.49 20.18 4.30
C THR A 462 -23.54 19.25 3.10
N LEU A 463 -22.94 18.06 3.23
CA LEU A 463 -23.05 16.95 2.27
C LEU A 463 -23.44 15.67 3.04
N ASN A 464 -24.68 15.23 2.91
CA ASN A 464 -25.07 13.93 3.45
C ASN A 464 -24.72 12.83 2.44
N LEU A 465 -24.23 11.70 2.93
CA LEU A 465 -23.89 10.54 2.10
C LEU A 465 -24.74 9.35 2.53
N VAL A 466 -25.22 8.59 1.54
CA VAL A 466 -26.08 7.44 1.76
C VAL A 466 -25.34 6.20 1.27
N LEU A 467 -24.94 5.33 2.18
CA LEU A 467 -24.23 4.09 1.88
C LEU A 467 -25.22 3.05 1.34
N PRO A 468 -25.00 2.50 0.13
CA PRO A 468 -25.81 1.41 -0.40
C PRO A 468 -25.58 0.14 0.44
N ALA A 469 -26.56 -0.77 0.44
CA ALA A 469 -26.33 -2.12 0.94
C ALA A 469 -25.16 -2.77 0.17
N THR A 470 -24.43 -3.69 0.79
CA THR A 470 -23.41 -4.45 0.07
C THR A 470 -24.08 -5.15 -1.10
N ASP A 471 -23.46 -5.09 -2.27
CA ASP A 471 -23.87 -5.95 -3.36
C ASP A 471 -23.64 -7.41 -2.95
N THR A 472 -24.64 -8.25 -3.12
CA THR A 472 -24.56 -9.70 -2.86
C THR A 472 -24.96 -10.52 -4.08
N ILE A 473 -25.23 -9.86 -5.21
CA ILE A 473 -25.68 -10.51 -6.43
C ILE A 473 -24.43 -10.74 -7.27
N PRO A 474 -24.09 -11.99 -7.61
CA PRO A 474 -23.01 -12.26 -8.54
C PRO A 474 -23.31 -11.74 -9.94
N PRO A 475 -22.29 -11.35 -10.72
CA PRO A 475 -22.48 -10.94 -12.10
C PRO A 475 -23.10 -12.06 -12.92
N VAL A 476 -24.06 -11.77 -13.79
CA VAL A 476 -24.68 -12.76 -14.67
C VAL A 476 -23.82 -12.95 -15.92
N ILE A 477 -23.17 -14.11 -16.03
CA ILE A 477 -22.37 -14.47 -17.22
C ILE A 477 -23.29 -14.83 -18.39
N SER A 478 -23.01 -14.25 -19.55
CA SER A 478 -23.71 -14.54 -20.82
C SER A 478 -22.74 -14.55 -22.01
N ASN A 479 -23.20 -15.06 -23.16
CA ASN A 479 -22.45 -15.06 -24.44
C ASN A 479 -21.02 -15.64 -24.35
N VAL A 480 -20.83 -16.68 -23.53
CA VAL A 480 -19.52 -17.36 -23.44
C VAL A 480 -19.22 -18.07 -24.74
N GLY A 481 -18.08 -17.76 -25.36
CA GLY A 481 -17.69 -18.33 -26.65
C GLY A 481 -16.19 -18.40 -26.84
N SER A 482 -15.78 -19.26 -27.76
CA SER A 482 -14.40 -19.41 -28.23
C SER A 482 -14.31 -19.01 -29.70
N SER A 483 -13.24 -18.31 -30.07
CA SER A 483 -13.00 -17.81 -31.42
C SER A 483 -11.51 -17.74 -31.71
N SER A 484 -11.13 -17.40 -32.95
CA SER A 484 -9.72 -17.27 -33.38
C SER A 484 -8.88 -18.49 -33.00
N ILE A 485 -9.50 -19.68 -33.07
CA ILE A 485 -8.88 -20.95 -32.68
C ILE A 485 -7.85 -21.31 -33.74
N THR A 486 -6.61 -21.46 -33.32
CA THR A 486 -5.50 -21.94 -34.16
C THR A 486 -5.10 -23.36 -33.73
N ASP A 487 -3.98 -23.85 -34.22
CA ASP A 487 -3.37 -25.09 -33.75
C ASP A 487 -2.74 -24.97 -32.36
N SER A 488 -2.57 -23.75 -31.83
CA SER A 488 -1.82 -23.49 -30.59
C SER A 488 -2.39 -22.37 -29.71
N SER A 489 -3.52 -21.77 -30.09
CA SER A 489 -4.16 -20.67 -29.36
C SER A 489 -5.67 -20.64 -29.56
N ALA A 490 -6.37 -19.91 -28.68
CA ALA A 490 -7.78 -19.59 -28.81
C ALA A 490 -8.11 -18.29 -28.05
N THR A 491 -9.12 -17.55 -28.51
CA THR A 491 -9.65 -16.38 -27.80
C THR A 491 -10.98 -16.73 -27.16
N ILE A 492 -11.09 -16.54 -25.84
CA ILE A 492 -12.31 -16.74 -25.07
C ILE A 492 -12.94 -15.39 -24.76
N THR A 493 -14.23 -15.24 -25.07
CA THR A 493 -15.00 -14.02 -24.84
C THR A 493 -16.30 -14.30 -24.11
N TRP A 494 -16.76 -13.36 -23.28
CA TRP A 494 -18.07 -13.41 -22.64
C TRP A 494 -18.52 -12.01 -22.20
N ASN A 495 -19.76 -11.93 -21.74
CA ASN A 495 -20.37 -10.73 -21.19
C ASN A 495 -20.81 -10.94 -19.75
N THR A 496 -20.86 -9.85 -19.00
CA THR A 496 -21.56 -9.74 -17.72
C THR A 496 -22.51 -8.55 -17.74
N ASP A 497 -23.54 -8.59 -16.89
CA ASP A 497 -24.49 -7.48 -16.70
C ASP A 497 -23.95 -6.35 -15.83
N GLU A 498 -22.79 -6.57 -15.19
CA GLU A 498 -22.07 -5.58 -14.39
C GLU A 498 -20.54 -5.72 -14.53
N ASN A 499 -19.78 -4.70 -14.10
CA ASN A 499 -18.32 -4.70 -14.20
C ASN A 499 -17.68 -5.77 -13.30
N SER A 500 -16.92 -6.69 -13.88
CA SER A 500 -16.27 -7.78 -13.15
C SER A 500 -14.89 -8.12 -13.72
N ASP A 501 -14.08 -8.86 -12.96
CA ASP A 501 -12.81 -9.39 -13.42
C ASP A 501 -12.99 -10.49 -14.48
N SER A 502 -11.89 -10.90 -15.11
CA SER A 502 -11.91 -11.90 -16.17
C SER A 502 -11.02 -13.09 -15.83
N VAL A 503 -11.58 -14.28 -15.67
CA VAL A 503 -10.80 -15.52 -15.44
C VAL A 503 -11.28 -16.62 -16.38
N VAL A 504 -10.34 -17.30 -17.03
CA VAL A 504 -10.59 -18.53 -17.80
C VAL A 504 -9.82 -19.67 -17.15
N GLU A 505 -10.51 -20.74 -16.79
CA GLU A 505 -9.90 -22.02 -16.40
C GLU A 505 -10.07 -22.99 -17.56
N TYR A 506 -9.00 -23.64 -18.02
CA TYR A 506 -9.03 -24.52 -19.20
C TYR A 506 -8.12 -25.75 -19.05
N GLY A 507 -8.38 -26.81 -19.82
CA GLY A 507 -7.63 -28.07 -19.76
C GLY A 507 -8.11 -29.17 -20.69
N LEU A 508 -7.47 -30.33 -20.61
CA LEU A 508 -7.86 -31.52 -21.39
C LEU A 508 -9.09 -32.26 -20.83
N THR A 509 -9.51 -31.91 -19.61
CA THR A 509 -10.69 -32.46 -18.94
C THR A 509 -11.40 -31.34 -18.18
N THR A 510 -12.57 -31.61 -17.63
CA THR A 510 -13.32 -30.69 -16.76
C THR A 510 -12.62 -30.39 -15.42
N SER A 511 -11.44 -30.96 -15.18
CA SER A 511 -10.55 -30.54 -14.09
C SER A 511 -9.72 -29.30 -14.45
N TYR A 512 -9.72 -28.90 -15.72
CA TYR A 512 -9.01 -27.75 -16.30
C TYR A 512 -7.48 -27.81 -16.07
N GLY A 513 -7.00 -27.48 -14.88
CA GLY A 513 -5.58 -27.57 -14.53
C GLY A 513 -4.70 -26.42 -15.05
N PHE A 514 -5.22 -25.55 -15.92
CA PHE A 514 -4.61 -24.28 -16.30
C PHE A 514 -5.59 -23.12 -16.11
N SER A 515 -5.06 -21.90 -15.91
CA SER A 515 -5.88 -20.69 -15.76
C SER A 515 -5.18 -19.44 -16.29
N GLU A 516 -5.93 -18.54 -16.93
CA GLU A 516 -5.50 -17.19 -17.33
C GLU A 516 -6.46 -16.14 -16.75
N SER A 517 -5.97 -14.94 -16.41
CA SER A 517 -6.83 -13.91 -15.80
C SER A 517 -6.43 -12.46 -16.09
N SER A 518 -7.38 -11.55 -15.88
CA SER A 518 -7.22 -10.09 -15.89
C SER A 518 -8.06 -9.48 -14.77
N ALA A 519 -7.44 -8.62 -13.95
CA ALA A 519 -8.09 -7.96 -12.81
C ALA A 519 -8.89 -6.70 -13.19
N SER A 520 -8.92 -6.32 -14.47
CA SER A 520 -9.66 -5.13 -14.91
C SER A 520 -11.16 -5.41 -14.89
N LEU A 521 -11.94 -4.55 -14.23
CA LEU A 521 -13.38 -4.71 -14.13
C LEU A 521 -14.09 -4.17 -15.38
N VAL A 522 -14.65 -5.06 -16.19
CA VAL A 522 -15.32 -4.76 -17.46
C VAL A 522 -16.61 -5.58 -17.60
N VAL A 523 -17.45 -5.23 -18.57
CA VAL A 523 -18.67 -6.00 -18.96
C VAL A 523 -18.49 -6.80 -20.25
N ASN A 524 -17.41 -6.55 -20.99
CA ASN A 524 -17.02 -7.28 -22.19
C ASN A 524 -15.64 -7.88 -21.95
N HIS A 525 -15.58 -9.19 -21.85
CA HIS A 525 -14.39 -9.91 -21.43
C HIS A 525 -13.73 -10.59 -22.62
N THR A 526 -12.38 -10.56 -22.64
CA THR A 526 -11.56 -11.24 -23.64
C THR A 526 -10.29 -11.75 -22.98
N ILE A 527 -10.02 -13.06 -23.12
CA ILE A 527 -8.77 -13.70 -22.70
C ILE A 527 -8.21 -14.51 -23.87
N ASN A 528 -6.93 -14.34 -24.17
CA ASN A 528 -6.22 -15.09 -25.20
C ASN A 528 -5.43 -16.23 -24.56
N LEU A 529 -5.75 -17.46 -24.94
CA LEU A 529 -5.03 -18.67 -24.54
C LEU A 529 -3.94 -18.97 -25.56
N SER A 530 -2.78 -19.44 -25.11
CA SER A 530 -1.63 -19.78 -25.97
C SER A 530 -0.92 -21.04 -25.48
N GLY A 531 -0.05 -21.62 -26.31
CA GLY A 531 0.70 -22.83 -25.95
C GLY A 531 -0.14 -24.11 -25.94
N LEU A 532 -1.25 -24.12 -26.66
CA LEU A 532 -2.14 -25.28 -26.75
C LEU A 532 -1.57 -26.33 -27.70
N SER A 533 -1.94 -27.60 -27.49
CA SER A 533 -1.61 -28.70 -28.39
C SER A 533 -2.56 -28.70 -29.59
N ALA A 534 -2.06 -29.00 -30.78
CA ALA A 534 -2.87 -29.10 -32.00
C ALA A 534 -3.83 -30.30 -31.98
N SER A 535 -4.91 -30.25 -32.77
CA SER A 535 -5.94 -31.29 -32.88
C SER A 535 -6.48 -31.78 -31.52
N THR A 536 -6.50 -30.90 -30.52
CA THR A 536 -6.76 -31.28 -29.12
C THR A 536 -8.03 -30.61 -28.64
N LEU A 537 -8.93 -31.42 -28.08
CA LEU A 537 -10.14 -30.92 -27.40
C LEU A 537 -9.74 -30.36 -26.04
N TYR A 538 -10.10 -29.09 -25.80
CA TYR A 538 -9.99 -28.42 -24.52
C TYR A 538 -11.37 -28.17 -23.92
N HIS A 539 -11.48 -28.44 -22.64
CA HIS A 539 -12.55 -27.99 -21.75
C HIS A 539 -12.17 -26.65 -21.14
N TYR A 540 -13.13 -25.74 -21.00
CA TYR A 540 -12.92 -24.46 -20.31
C TYR A 540 -14.20 -23.97 -19.63
N ARG A 541 -14.02 -23.14 -18.61
CA ARG A 541 -15.07 -22.33 -18.01
C ARG A 541 -14.56 -20.92 -17.72
N VAL A 542 -15.47 -19.97 -17.64
CA VAL A 542 -15.14 -18.59 -17.27
C VAL A 542 -15.66 -18.28 -15.87
N ARG A 543 -14.93 -17.44 -15.15
CA ARG A 543 -15.33 -16.91 -13.84
C ARG A 543 -15.21 -15.39 -13.87
N SER A 544 -16.15 -14.74 -13.22
CA SER A 544 -16.20 -13.29 -13.13
C SER A 544 -16.63 -12.88 -11.73
N LYS A 545 -15.84 -12.00 -11.13
CA LYS A 545 -16.03 -11.46 -9.80
C LYS A 545 -16.19 -9.95 -9.85
N ASP A 546 -17.26 -9.44 -9.24
CA ASP A 546 -17.51 -8.00 -9.16
C ASP A 546 -16.57 -7.29 -8.15
N ALA A 547 -16.73 -5.98 -8.00
CA ALA A 547 -15.96 -5.19 -7.02
C ALA A 547 -16.29 -5.53 -5.55
N SER A 548 -17.42 -6.20 -5.31
CA SER A 548 -17.92 -6.61 -3.98
C SER A 548 -17.51 -8.04 -3.62
N ASN A 549 -16.77 -8.73 -4.50
CA ASN A 549 -16.35 -10.13 -4.44
C ASN A 549 -17.47 -11.16 -4.64
N ASN A 550 -18.62 -10.79 -5.20
CA ASN A 550 -19.61 -11.75 -5.66
C ASN A 550 -19.10 -12.40 -6.94
N GLU A 551 -19.09 -13.72 -6.99
CA GLU A 551 -18.49 -14.48 -8.09
C GLU A 551 -19.51 -15.39 -8.76
N SER A 552 -19.53 -15.36 -10.08
CA SER A 552 -20.23 -16.33 -10.90
C SER A 552 -19.25 -17.15 -11.71
N VAL A 553 -19.72 -18.34 -12.10
CA VAL A 553 -18.94 -19.34 -12.83
C VAL A 553 -19.84 -19.88 -13.94
N SER A 554 -19.34 -19.93 -15.18
CA SER A 554 -20.08 -20.55 -16.27
C SER A 554 -20.13 -22.07 -16.11
N GLY A 555 -20.99 -22.73 -16.90
CA GLY A 555 -20.85 -24.16 -17.16
C GLY A 555 -19.54 -24.49 -17.89
N ASP A 556 -19.29 -25.79 -18.08
CA ASP A 556 -18.20 -26.29 -18.93
C ASP A 556 -18.56 -26.07 -20.41
N LEU A 557 -17.59 -25.56 -21.18
CA LEU A 557 -17.64 -25.44 -22.62
C LEU A 557 -16.38 -26.08 -23.21
N THR A 558 -16.40 -26.34 -24.52
CA THR A 558 -15.26 -26.93 -25.19
C THR A 558 -14.90 -26.21 -26.48
N PHE A 559 -13.64 -26.34 -26.89
CA PHE A 559 -13.18 -26.03 -28.23
C PHE A 559 -12.09 -27.01 -28.63
N THR A 560 -11.91 -27.25 -29.93
CA THR A 560 -10.84 -28.11 -30.45
C THR A 560 -9.88 -27.26 -31.24
N THR A 561 -8.59 -27.28 -30.88
CA THR A 561 -7.54 -26.64 -31.67
C THR A 561 -7.45 -27.26 -33.06
N LEU A 562 -7.04 -26.45 -34.04
CA LEU A 562 -6.87 -26.92 -35.41
C LEU A 562 -5.70 -27.92 -35.51
N ALA A 563 -5.63 -28.65 -36.62
CA ALA A 563 -4.47 -29.49 -36.91
C ALA A 563 -3.22 -28.64 -37.10
N ALA A 564 -2.06 -29.17 -36.68
CA ALA A 564 -0.79 -28.49 -36.74
C ALA A 564 -0.53 -27.96 -38.17
N GLY A 565 -0.23 -26.66 -38.29
CA GLY A 565 0.00 -26.01 -39.59
C GLY A 565 -1.26 -25.58 -40.34
N THR A 566 -2.46 -25.70 -39.76
CA THR A 566 -3.70 -25.16 -40.36
C THR A 566 -3.76 -23.65 -40.12
N VAL A 567 -3.23 -22.87 -41.06
CA VAL A 567 -3.42 -21.41 -41.09
C VAL A 567 -4.56 -21.09 -42.05
N THR A 568 -5.52 -20.26 -41.63
CA THR A 568 -6.59 -19.77 -42.52
C THR A 568 -6.00 -18.93 -43.64
N ASP A 569 -6.38 -19.21 -44.89
CA ASP A 569 -6.02 -18.42 -46.08
C ASP A 569 -6.18 -16.91 -45.82
N ILE A 570 -5.12 -16.12 -46.05
CA ILE A 570 -5.20 -14.67 -46.01
C ILE A 570 -5.68 -14.21 -47.37
N ILE A 571 -6.95 -13.82 -47.48
CA ILE A 571 -7.53 -13.28 -48.72
C ILE A 571 -7.67 -11.77 -48.59
N ILE A 572 -7.13 -11.04 -49.56
CA ILE A 572 -7.24 -9.59 -49.64
C ILE A 572 -7.97 -9.27 -50.94
N ASP A 573 -9.19 -8.79 -50.80
CA ASP A 573 -10.04 -8.32 -51.89
C ASP A 573 -9.70 -6.86 -52.28
N ASN A 574 -10.06 -6.42 -53.49
CA ASN A 574 -9.67 -5.10 -54.00
C ASN A 574 -10.14 -3.91 -53.15
N PRO A 575 -11.26 -3.93 -52.40
CA PRO A 575 -11.61 -2.81 -51.51
C PRO A 575 -10.60 -2.59 -50.38
N SER A 576 -9.85 -3.63 -50.02
CA SER A 576 -8.84 -3.62 -48.97
C SER A 576 -7.43 -3.40 -49.50
N ALA A 577 -7.25 -3.26 -50.82
CA ALA A 577 -5.98 -2.97 -51.46
C ALA A 577 -5.64 -1.48 -51.42
N THR A 578 -4.35 -1.14 -51.31
CA THR A 578 -3.88 0.24 -51.45
C THR A 578 -3.75 0.59 -52.93
N VAL A 579 -4.41 1.67 -53.36
CA VAL A 579 -4.45 2.07 -54.78
C VAL A 579 -3.50 3.23 -55.05
N ALA A 580 -2.67 3.12 -56.09
CA ALA A 580 -1.87 4.20 -56.64
C ALA A 580 -2.30 4.49 -58.09
N GLY A 581 -2.56 5.76 -58.40
CA GLY A 581 -3.11 6.20 -59.67
C GLY A 581 -4.63 5.93 -59.80
N SER A 582 -5.22 6.36 -60.92
CA SER A 582 -6.66 6.21 -61.16
C SER A 582 -6.99 4.85 -61.77
N TRP A 583 -7.71 4.01 -61.02
CA TRP A 583 -8.29 2.73 -61.43
C TRP A 583 -9.82 2.82 -61.45
N SER A 584 -10.43 2.29 -62.51
CA SER A 584 -11.88 2.22 -62.64
C SER A 584 -12.44 1.02 -61.87
N THR A 585 -13.65 1.15 -61.33
CA THR A 585 -14.36 0.04 -60.64
C THR A 585 -15.34 -0.61 -61.60
N GLY A 586 -15.36 -1.94 -61.64
CA GLY A 586 -16.37 -2.72 -62.35
C GLY A 586 -17.11 -3.65 -61.41
N THR A 587 -18.37 -3.95 -61.71
CA THR A 587 -19.23 -4.86 -60.93
C THR A 587 -19.93 -5.90 -61.80
N SER A 588 -19.85 -5.75 -63.12
CA SER A 588 -20.64 -6.53 -64.10
C SER A 588 -20.09 -7.92 -64.41
N ALA A 589 -18.82 -8.19 -64.09
CA ALA A 589 -18.23 -9.50 -64.32
C ALA A 589 -18.82 -10.53 -63.35
N GLY A 590 -19.29 -11.66 -63.88
CA GLY A 590 -19.90 -12.75 -63.09
C GLY A 590 -18.88 -13.63 -62.37
N ASP A 591 -17.62 -13.55 -62.78
CA ASP A 591 -16.47 -14.31 -62.29
C ASP A 591 -15.52 -13.48 -61.43
N LYS A 592 -15.96 -12.31 -60.95
CA LYS A 592 -15.23 -11.51 -59.95
C LYS A 592 -15.22 -12.18 -58.57
N PHE A 593 -14.21 -11.89 -57.78
CA PHE A 593 -14.22 -12.17 -56.36
C PHE A 593 -14.97 -11.04 -55.65
N GLY A 594 -15.67 -11.35 -54.55
CA GLY A 594 -16.39 -10.32 -53.79
C GLY A 594 -17.45 -9.52 -54.58
N THR A 595 -17.53 -8.23 -54.29
CA THR A 595 -18.61 -7.34 -54.77
C THR A 595 -18.25 -6.53 -56.01
N ASP A 596 -16.98 -6.23 -56.23
CA ASP A 596 -16.48 -5.41 -57.34
C ASP A 596 -15.09 -5.89 -57.78
N TYR A 597 -14.49 -5.22 -58.76
CA TYR A 597 -13.09 -5.40 -59.16
C TYR A 597 -12.56 -4.06 -59.70
N ARG A 598 -11.24 -3.92 -59.80
CA ARG A 598 -10.60 -2.76 -60.42
C ARG A 598 -10.02 -3.09 -61.78
N PHE A 599 -10.08 -2.13 -62.70
CA PHE A 599 -9.46 -2.25 -64.01
C PHE A 599 -8.83 -0.95 -64.44
N LYS A 600 -7.77 -1.06 -65.25
CA LYS A 600 -7.03 0.10 -65.75
C LYS A 600 -6.45 -0.15 -67.13
N GLY A 601 -6.55 0.86 -67.99
CA GLY A 601 -5.93 0.84 -69.31
C GLY A 601 -4.41 0.89 -69.27
N GLN A 602 -3.77 0.59 -70.40
CA GLN A 602 -2.31 0.54 -70.53
C GLN A 602 -1.63 1.83 -70.02
N GLY A 603 -0.56 1.68 -69.24
CA GLY A 603 0.24 2.78 -68.72
C GLY A 603 1.72 2.43 -68.57
N THR A 604 2.42 3.17 -67.71
CA THR A 604 3.89 3.08 -67.55
C THR A 604 4.33 2.08 -66.48
N GLY A 605 3.39 1.41 -65.80
CA GLY A 605 3.66 0.60 -64.61
C GLY A 605 3.65 1.39 -63.30
N SER A 606 3.39 2.70 -63.36
CA SER A 606 3.40 3.58 -62.18
C SER A 606 2.09 3.54 -61.38
N ALA A 607 1.00 3.05 -61.96
CA ALA A 607 -0.26 2.86 -61.24
C ALA A 607 -0.45 1.40 -60.86
N TYR A 608 -0.94 1.14 -59.65
CA TYR A 608 -1.07 -0.21 -59.11
C TYR A 608 -2.16 -0.37 -58.05
N LEU A 609 -2.62 -1.61 -57.88
CA LEU A 609 -3.26 -2.08 -56.65
C LEU A 609 -2.26 -2.90 -55.85
N GLN A 610 -2.04 -2.53 -54.58
CA GLN A 610 -1.14 -3.21 -53.67
C GLN A 610 -1.92 -3.97 -52.59
N TYR A 611 -1.66 -5.27 -52.51
CA TYR A 611 -2.22 -6.19 -51.54
C TYR A 611 -1.12 -6.53 -50.52
N THR A 612 -1.27 -6.07 -49.28
CA THR A 612 -0.29 -6.25 -48.20
C THR A 612 -0.86 -7.19 -47.13
N PRO A 613 -0.35 -8.43 -46.99
CA PRO A 613 -0.87 -9.40 -46.03
C PRO A 613 -0.46 -9.07 -44.60
N ASN A 614 -1.39 -9.32 -43.66
CA ASN A 614 -1.07 -9.37 -42.24
C ASN A 614 -0.49 -10.75 -41.89
N ILE A 615 0.83 -10.91 -42.06
CA ILE A 615 1.51 -12.18 -41.81
C ILE A 615 1.74 -12.34 -40.30
N LEU A 616 1.03 -13.29 -39.70
CA LEU A 616 1.14 -13.63 -38.27
C LEU A 616 2.11 -14.78 -38.00
N THR A 617 2.44 -15.56 -39.02
CA THR A 617 3.42 -16.67 -38.96
C THR A 617 4.44 -16.50 -40.07
N ALA A 618 5.74 -16.42 -39.74
CA ALA A 618 6.79 -16.29 -40.75
C ALA A 618 6.98 -17.63 -41.47
N GLY A 619 7.25 -17.60 -42.77
CA GLY A 619 7.54 -18.78 -43.56
C GLY A 619 7.15 -18.64 -45.02
N ASP A 620 7.18 -19.77 -45.73
CA ASP A 620 6.77 -19.86 -47.13
C ASP A 620 5.25 -19.74 -47.26
N TYR A 621 4.79 -18.92 -48.22
CA TYR A 621 3.39 -18.82 -48.59
C TYR A 621 3.22 -19.08 -50.08
N GLN A 622 2.26 -19.92 -50.44
CA GLN A 622 1.73 -19.97 -51.80
C GLN A 622 0.86 -18.73 -52.04
N VAL A 623 1.21 -17.97 -53.07
CA VAL A 623 0.50 -16.74 -53.46
C VAL A 623 -0.34 -17.03 -54.69
N TYR A 624 -1.63 -16.73 -54.60
CA TYR A 624 -2.60 -16.89 -55.69
C TYR A 624 -3.18 -15.53 -56.08
N GLU A 625 -3.53 -15.37 -57.35
CA GLU A 625 -4.37 -14.26 -57.82
C GLU A 625 -5.74 -14.75 -58.28
N TRP A 626 -6.71 -13.85 -58.24
CA TRP A 626 -8.01 -14.00 -58.85
C TRP A 626 -8.24 -12.79 -59.77
N HIS A 627 -8.85 -13.02 -60.94
CA HIS A 627 -9.30 -11.96 -61.82
C HIS A 627 -10.57 -12.36 -62.61
N PRO A 628 -11.34 -11.39 -63.11
CA PRO A 628 -12.37 -11.63 -64.12
C PRO A 628 -11.77 -11.69 -65.53
N ALA A 629 -12.05 -12.74 -66.29
CA ALA A 629 -11.43 -12.97 -67.59
C ALA A 629 -12.17 -12.29 -68.76
N GLY A 630 -11.47 -12.08 -69.87
CA GLY A 630 -12.09 -11.97 -71.20
C GLY A 630 -11.23 -11.27 -72.27
N SER A 631 -11.81 -11.10 -73.46
CA SER A 631 -11.03 -10.85 -74.69
C SER A 631 -10.33 -9.50 -74.79
N ASN A 632 -10.75 -8.47 -74.05
CA ASN A 632 -10.10 -7.14 -74.07
C ASN A 632 -9.06 -6.94 -72.94
N ARG A 633 -8.73 -7.98 -72.19
CA ARG A 633 -7.81 -7.95 -71.04
C ARG A 633 -6.39 -8.18 -71.57
N THR A 634 -5.38 -7.72 -70.84
CA THR A 634 -3.96 -7.98 -71.18
C THR A 634 -3.63 -9.47 -71.11
N LEU A 635 -2.75 -9.92 -72.02
CA LEU A 635 -2.14 -11.25 -72.04
C LEU A 635 -0.99 -11.39 -71.02
N GLY A 636 -0.54 -10.28 -70.42
CA GLY A 636 0.54 -10.25 -69.45
C GLY A 636 0.39 -9.12 -68.44
N ALA A 637 -0.62 -9.20 -67.57
CA ALA A 637 -0.79 -8.30 -66.43
C ALA A 637 0.39 -8.44 -65.45
N PRO A 638 1.20 -7.38 -65.22
CA PRO A 638 2.37 -7.50 -64.36
C PRO A 638 1.97 -7.56 -62.88
N HIS A 639 2.33 -8.66 -62.21
CA HIS A 639 2.22 -8.90 -60.78
C HIS A 639 3.60 -8.80 -60.13
N VAL A 640 3.87 -7.68 -59.45
CA VAL A 640 5.12 -7.46 -58.71
C VAL A 640 4.96 -8.02 -57.30
N ILE A 641 5.71 -9.08 -56.99
CA ILE A 641 5.68 -9.78 -55.70
C ILE A 641 6.95 -9.41 -54.95
N SER A 642 6.82 -8.64 -53.86
CA SER A 642 7.90 -8.37 -52.92
C SER A 642 7.85 -9.40 -51.79
N TYR A 643 8.97 -10.03 -51.47
CA TYR A 643 9.10 -11.07 -50.44
C TYR A 643 10.47 -10.99 -49.74
N ASN A 644 10.80 -11.91 -48.82
CA ASN A 644 12.06 -11.85 -48.05
C ASN A 644 13.33 -12.00 -48.90
N GLY A 645 13.22 -12.56 -50.12
CA GLY A 645 14.32 -12.73 -51.06
C GLY A 645 14.47 -11.63 -52.13
N GLY A 646 13.65 -10.57 -52.09
CA GLY A 646 13.70 -9.46 -53.06
C GLY A 646 12.33 -9.12 -53.64
N ALA A 647 12.29 -8.81 -54.95
CA ALA A 647 11.06 -8.62 -55.68
C ALA A 647 11.15 -9.24 -57.08
N ILE A 648 10.09 -9.91 -57.52
CA ILE A 648 9.96 -10.49 -58.86
C ILE A 648 8.70 -9.95 -59.53
N THR A 649 8.70 -9.90 -60.87
CA THR A 649 7.49 -9.60 -61.65
C THR A 649 7.08 -10.82 -62.44
N LEU A 650 5.82 -11.25 -62.28
CA LEU A 650 5.20 -12.31 -63.05
C LEU A 650 4.10 -11.73 -63.93
N ASN A 651 4.03 -12.14 -65.19
CA ASN A 651 3.01 -11.66 -66.12
C ASN A 651 1.89 -12.70 -66.21
N VAL A 652 0.67 -12.29 -65.89
CA VAL A 652 -0.51 -13.17 -65.86
C VAL A 652 -1.40 -12.90 -67.07
N ASN A 653 -1.75 -13.94 -67.81
CA ASN A 653 -2.70 -13.83 -68.92
C ASN A 653 -4.13 -13.75 -68.37
N GLN A 654 -4.74 -12.57 -68.43
CA GLN A 654 -6.07 -12.31 -67.88
C GLN A 654 -7.20 -12.49 -68.90
N GLN A 655 -6.91 -13.05 -70.08
CA GLN A 655 -7.96 -13.46 -71.03
C GLN A 655 -8.53 -14.84 -70.72
N ILE A 656 -7.84 -15.62 -69.86
CA ILE A 656 -8.16 -17.00 -69.52
C ILE A 656 -8.10 -17.19 -68.01
N ASN A 657 -8.64 -18.30 -67.50
CA ASN A 657 -8.57 -18.67 -66.09
C ASN A 657 -9.22 -17.70 -65.08
N GLY A 658 -10.19 -16.90 -65.53
CA GLY A 658 -11.00 -16.08 -64.63
C GLY A 658 -11.93 -16.92 -63.74
N GLY A 659 -12.33 -16.35 -62.60
CA GLY A 659 -13.26 -16.99 -61.67
C GLY A 659 -12.68 -18.14 -60.83
N LYS A 660 -11.36 -18.21 -60.69
CA LYS A 660 -10.65 -19.20 -59.86
C LYS A 660 -9.31 -18.67 -59.36
N TRP A 661 -8.76 -19.31 -58.32
CA TRP A 661 -7.44 -19.00 -57.79
C TRP A 661 -6.32 -19.55 -58.68
N ASN A 662 -5.48 -18.66 -59.21
CA ASN A 662 -4.34 -19.00 -60.05
C ASN A 662 -3.04 -18.85 -59.25
N LEU A 663 -2.24 -19.93 -59.13
CA LEU A 663 -0.99 -19.92 -58.38
C LEU A 663 0.07 -19.08 -59.10
N LEU A 664 0.63 -18.09 -58.39
CA LEU A 664 1.75 -17.28 -58.84
C LEU A 664 3.10 -17.89 -58.43
N GLY A 665 3.16 -18.52 -57.26
CA GLY A 665 4.36 -19.20 -56.75
C GLY A 665 4.39 -19.31 -55.23
N THR A 666 5.49 -19.84 -54.70
CA THR A 666 5.75 -19.94 -53.26
C THR A 666 6.84 -18.96 -52.88
N PHE A 667 6.60 -18.13 -51.85
CA PHE A 667 7.50 -17.06 -51.44
C PHE A 667 7.57 -16.93 -49.91
N ASP A 668 8.76 -16.67 -49.37
CA ASP A 668 8.98 -16.47 -47.94
C ASP A 668 8.55 -15.08 -47.47
N PHE A 669 7.69 -15.02 -46.44
CA PHE A 669 7.20 -13.80 -45.82
C PHE A 669 7.48 -13.78 -44.30
N PRO A 670 8.16 -12.75 -43.78
CA PRO A 670 8.34 -12.57 -42.34
C PRO A 670 7.05 -12.14 -41.61
N VAL A 671 6.98 -12.35 -40.30
CA VAL A 671 5.93 -11.79 -39.43
C VAL A 671 5.91 -10.26 -39.50
N GLY A 672 4.72 -9.66 -39.52
CA GLY A 672 4.54 -8.20 -39.45
C GLY A 672 5.11 -7.46 -40.66
N THR A 673 5.24 -8.16 -41.79
CA THR A 673 5.92 -7.65 -42.99
C THR A 673 5.12 -6.57 -43.72
N THR A 674 5.84 -5.63 -44.35
CA THR A 674 5.26 -4.62 -45.27
C THR A 674 5.35 -5.05 -46.75
N LYS A 675 5.73 -6.30 -46.99
CA LYS A 675 5.83 -6.94 -48.30
C LYS A 675 4.45 -7.08 -48.95
N TYR A 676 4.40 -7.29 -50.26
CA TYR A 676 3.16 -7.11 -51.01
C TYR A 676 3.13 -7.85 -52.34
N VAL A 677 1.92 -7.97 -52.89
CA VAL A 677 1.68 -8.21 -54.32
C VAL A 677 1.10 -6.95 -54.94
N ARG A 678 1.65 -6.48 -56.06
CA ARG A 678 1.12 -5.35 -56.83
C ARG A 678 0.68 -5.78 -58.21
N ILE A 679 -0.53 -5.43 -58.60
CA ILE A 679 -0.98 -5.53 -60.00
C ILE A 679 -0.83 -4.15 -60.62
N THR A 680 -0.12 -4.02 -61.75
CA THR A 680 0.24 -2.73 -62.35
C THR A 680 -0.33 -2.53 -63.76
N ASP A 681 -0.31 -1.29 -64.26
CA ASP A 681 -0.74 -0.93 -65.62
C ASP A 681 0.33 -1.07 -66.70
N GLY A 682 1.52 -1.58 -66.36
CA GLY A 682 2.72 -1.61 -67.22
C GLY A 682 2.78 -2.75 -68.22
N PHE A 683 1.69 -3.07 -68.91
CA PHE A 683 1.66 -4.09 -69.97
C PHE A 683 1.85 -3.47 -71.36
N ALA A 684 2.23 -4.27 -72.37
CA ALA A 684 2.45 -3.81 -73.75
C ALA A 684 2.22 -4.93 -74.77
N ASP A 685 1.00 -5.44 -74.84
CA ASP A 685 0.66 -6.66 -75.60
C ASP A 685 -0.63 -6.56 -76.42
N GLY A 686 -1.17 -5.35 -76.60
CA GLY A 686 -2.40 -5.11 -77.36
C GLY A 686 -3.70 -5.37 -76.59
N GLY A 687 -3.63 -5.79 -75.32
CA GLY A 687 -4.79 -5.76 -74.42
C GLY A 687 -5.25 -4.32 -74.14
N GLN A 688 -6.51 -4.14 -73.77
CA GLN A 688 -7.04 -2.82 -73.44
C GLN A 688 -6.92 -2.50 -71.95
N VAL A 689 -7.03 -3.49 -71.06
CA VAL A 689 -7.05 -3.29 -69.60
C VAL A 689 -6.32 -4.40 -68.82
N ALA A 690 -5.70 -4.03 -67.70
CA ALA A 690 -5.32 -4.93 -66.61
C ALA A 690 -6.41 -4.95 -65.54
N MET A 691 -6.63 -6.12 -64.94
CA MET A 691 -7.65 -6.40 -63.93
C MET A 691 -6.99 -6.64 -62.59
N ALA A 692 -7.57 -6.10 -61.51
CA ALA A 692 -7.10 -6.31 -60.15
C ALA A 692 -8.32 -6.56 -59.24
N ASP A 693 -8.39 -7.76 -58.69
CA ASP A 693 -9.54 -8.24 -57.93
C ASP A 693 -9.03 -8.73 -56.56
N ALA A 694 -8.66 -10.00 -56.39
CA ALA A 694 -8.20 -10.51 -55.10
C ALA A 694 -6.84 -11.24 -55.14
N ILE A 695 -6.10 -11.17 -54.03
CA ILE A 695 -4.87 -11.94 -53.80
C ILE A 695 -5.05 -12.81 -52.56
N LYS A 696 -4.60 -14.07 -52.63
CA LYS A 696 -4.66 -15.04 -51.54
C LYS A 696 -3.28 -15.56 -51.16
N PHE A 697 -2.98 -15.58 -49.87
CA PHE A 697 -1.76 -16.15 -49.31
C PHE A 697 -2.13 -17.38 -48.48
N VAL A 698 -1.54 -18.53 -48.81
CA VAL A 698 -1.72 -19.79 -48.10
C VAL A 698 -0.39 -20.18 -47.48
N HIS A 699 -0.33 -20.25 -46.15
CA HIS A 699 0.90 -20.63 -45.46
C HIS A 699 1.27 -22.08 -45.81
N VAL A 700 2.51 -22.29 -46.19
CA VAL A 700 3.07 -23.63 -46.39
C VAL A 700 3.58 -24.10 -45.03
N ALA A 701 2.81 -24.96 -44.37
CA ALA A 701 3.23 -25.56 -43.13
C ALA A 701 4.58 -26.28 -43.32
N PRO A 702 5.56 -26.10 -42.42
CA PRO A 702 6.71 -26.98 -42.39
C PRO A 702 6.25 -28.43 -42.15
N PRO A 703 7.03 -29.45 -42.56
CA PRO A 703 6.68 -30.84 -42.27
C PRO A 703 6.53 -31.04 -40.76
N ALA A 704 5.70 -31.99 -40.34
CA ALA A 704 5.58 -32.32 -38.92
C ALA A 704 6.96 -32.75 -38.38
N PRO A 705 7.29 -32.48 -37.09
CA PRO A 705 8.47 -33.05 -36.48
C PRO A 705 8.49 -34.58 -36.61
N PRO A 706 9.66 -35.24 -36.73
CA PRO A 706 9.71 -36.66 -37.01
C PRO A 706 9.11 -37.50 -35.88
N ALA A 707 8.75 -38.75 -36.18
CA ALA A 707 8.32 -39.68 -35.15
C ALA A 707 9.46 -39.93 -34.14
N ALA A 708 9.14 -39.90 -32.85
CA ALA A 708 10.15 -40.08 -31.81
C ALA A 708 10.80 -41.46 -31.89
N PRO A 709 12.12 -41.58 -31.74
CA PRO A 709 12.77 -42.88 -31.63
C PRO A 709 12.24 -43.64 -30.42
N SER A 710 12.20 -44.97 -30.48
CA SER A 710 11.65 -45.82 -29.42
C SER A 710 12.63 -46.93 -29.04
N SER A 711 12.30 -47.70 -28.01
CA SER A 711 13.11 -48.84 -27.55
C SER A 711 14.57 -48.49 -27.28
N LEU A 712 14.83 -47.27 -26.78
CA LEU A 712 16.17 -46.86 -26.39
C LEU A 712 16.66 -47.78 -25.26
N SER A 713 17.84 -48.34 -25.45
CA SER A 713 18.53 -49.19 -24.48
C SER A 713 19.95 -48.70 -24.26
N ALA A 714 20.41 -48.74 -23.02
CA ALA A 714 21.74 -48.36 -22.60
C ALA A 714 22.45 -49.56 -21.97
N THR A 715 23.67 -49.87 -22.43
CA THR A 715 24.49 -50.98 -21.93
C THR A 715 25.87 -50.48 -21.51
N ALA A 716 26.26 -50.70 -20.26
CA ALA A 716 27.59 -50.36 -19.77
C ALA A 716 28.64 -51.34 -20.30
N VAL A 717 29.71 -50.81 -20.90
CA VAL A 717 30.78 -51.60 -21.53
C VAL A 717 32.03 -51.63 -20.65
N SER A 718 32.31 -50.55 -19.91
CA SER A 718 33.45 -50.44 -19.00
C SER A 718 33.15 -49.48 -17.84
N GLY A 719 34.15 -49.20 -17.00
CA GLY A 719 34.06 -48.13 -16.00
C GLY A 719 33.94 -46.72 -16.57
N SER A 720 34.12 -46.53 -17.89
CA SER A 720 34.10 -45.22 -18.53
C SER A 720 33.29 -45.14 -19.83
N GLN A 721 32.57 -46.20 -20.22
CA GLN A 721 31.83 -46.26 -21.48
C GLN A 721 30.45 -46.92 -21.35
N ILE A 722 29.44 -46.30 -21.97
CA ILE A 722 28.08 -46.84 -22.17
C ILE A 722 27.74 -46.77 -23.68
N ASN A 723 27.16 -47.83 -24.22
CA ASN A 723 26.67 -47.90 -25.60
C ASN A 723 25.14 -47.81 -25.62
N LEU A 724 24.59 -47.15 -26.65
CA LEU A 724 23.16 -46.93 -26.84
C LEU A 724 22.67 -47.55 -28.15
N THR A 725 21.46 -48.09 -28.14
CA THR A 725 20.73 -48.56 -29.33
C THR A 725 19.27 -48.15 -29.23
N TRP A 726 18.62 -47.84 -30.36
CA TRP A 726 17.20 -47.49 -30.41
C TRP A 726 16.59 -47.92 -31.76
N THR A 727 15.26 -47.87 -31.82
CA THR A 727 14.48 -48.01 -33.06
C THR A 727 14.22 -46.64 -33.66
N ASP A 728 14.61 -46.48 -34.92
CA ASP A 728 14.21 -45.35 -35.75
C ASP A 728 12.77 -45.55 -36.21
N ASN A 729 11.90 -44.58 -35.94
CA ASN A 729 10.49 -44.60 -36.33
C ASN A 729 10.18 -43.54 -37.40
N SER A 730 11.18 -42.77 -37.83
CA SER A 730 11.06 -41.69 -38.82
C SER A 730 11.60 -42.12 -40.19
N SER A 731 11.19 -41.41 -41.24
CA SER A 731 11.72 -41.57 -42.60
C SER A 731 12.04 -40.23 -43.27
N ASP A 732 11.87 -39.15 -42.52
CA ASP A 732 11.91 -37.76 -42.94
C ASP A 732 12.85 -36.93 -42.04
N GLU A 733 13.59 -37.60 -41.13
CA GLU A 733 14.55 -36.98 -40.25
C GLU A 733 15.85 -36.63 -40.98
N ALA A 734 16.42 -35.47 -40.65
CA ALA A 734 17.72 -35.03 -41.11
C ALA A 734 18.85 -35.56 -40.20
N ASN A 735 18.59 -35.69 -38.89
CA ASN A 735 19.56 -36.13 -37.90
C ASN A 735 18.90 -36.63 -36.60
N PHE A 736 19.69 -37.29 -35.75
CA PHE A 736 19.36 -37.66 -34.37
C PHE A 736 20.23 -36.91 -33.36
N ILE A 737 19.65 -36.50 -32.24
CA ILE A 737 20.37 -35.90 -31.12
C ILE A 737 20.31 -36.85 -29.92
N VAL A 738 21.48 -37.18 -29.38
CA VAL A 738 21.64 -37.98 -28.16
C VAL A 738 21.93 -37.05 -26.99
N SER A 739 21.15 -37.18 -25.92
CA SER A 739 21.30 -36.36 -24.71
C SER A 739 21.52 -37.24 -23.47
N ARG A 740 22.27 -36.73 -22.49
CA ARG A 740 22.68 -37.45 -21.27
C ARG A 740 22.46 -36.62 -20.01
N SER A 741 22.10 -37.27 -18.90
CA SER A 741 22.05 -36.69 -17.55
C SER A 741 22.60 -37.66 -16.50
N THR A 742 23.02 -37.15 -15.35
CA THR A 742 23.29 -37.94 -14.13
C THR A 742 22.06 -38.03 -13.21
N THR A 743 20.96 -37.35 -13.56
CA THR A 743 19.73 -37.29 -12.78
C THR A 743 18.58 -37.88 -13.59
N SER A 744 17.78 -38.75 -12.95
CA SER A 744 16.59 -39.30 -13.61
C SER A 744 15.57 -38.18 -13.91
N GLY A 745 14.97 -38.18 -15.10
CA GLY A 745 14.11 -37.10 -15.57
C GLY A 745 14.84 -35.87 -16.13
N GLY A 746 16.17 -35.78 -16.02
CA GLY A 746 16.98 -34.65 -16.48
C GLY A 746 17.39 -33.67 -15.37
N PRO A 747 17.91 -32.48 -15.70
CA PRO A 747 18.06 -31.92 -17.06
C PRO A 747 19.08 -32.70 -17.90
N TYR A 748 18.84 -32.80 -19.21
CA TYR A 748 19.73 -33.48 -20.15
C TYR A 748 20.62 -32.50 -20.90
N THR A 749 21.85 -32.91 -21.20
CA THR A 749 22.78 -32.19 -22.07
C THR A 749 22.97 -32.98 -23.36
N ASP A 750 22.91 -32.31 -24.52
CA ASP A 750 23.17 -32.91 -25.82
C ASP A 750 24.66 -33.28 -25.92
N ILE A 751 24.95 -34.55 -26.23
CA ILE A 751 26.32 -35.11 -26.27
C ILE A 751 26.74 -35.57 -27.67
N ALA A 752 25.80 -35.75 -28.60
CA ALA A 752 26.10 -36.09 -29.99
C ALA A 752 24.94 -35.72 -30.94
N THR A 753 25.29 -35.37 -32.17
CA THR A 753 24.37 -35.27 -33.32
C THR A 753 24.81 -36.30 -34.36
N LEU A 754 23.89 -37.14 -34.82
CA LEU A 754 24.13 -38.26 -35.72
C LEU A 754 23.33 -38.07 -37.01
N SER A 755 23.80 -38.59 -38.13
CA SER A 755 23.08 -38.49 -39.41
C SER A 755 21.71 -39.18 -39.36
N ALA A 756 20.84 -38.85 -40.31
CA ALA A 756 19.59 -39.59 -40.57
C ALA A 756 19.80 -41.12 -40.58
N ASN A 757 18.76 -41.88 -40.24
CA ASN A 757 18.74 -43.34 -40.13
C ASN A 757 19.71 -43.96 -39.09
N SER A 758 20.25 -43.17 -38.17
CA SER A 758 21.11 -43.70 -37.10
C SER A 758 20.28 -44.44 -36.05
N THR A 759 20.69 -45.66 -35.69
CA THR A 759 20.01 -46.52 -34.70
C THR A 759 20.89 -46.90 -33.50
N SER A 760 22.13 -46.38 -33.43
CA SER A 760 23.04 -46.66 -32.32
C SER A 760 24.05 -45.54 -32.06
N TYR A 761 24.55 -45.48 -30.83
CA TYR A 761 25.63 -44.60 -30.40
C TYR A 761 26.56 -45.31 -29.42
N ASN A 762 27.74 -45.72 -29.92
CA ASN A 762 28.70 -46.53 -29.17
C ASN A 762 29.87 -45.72 -28.58
N ASN A 763 29.73 -44.39 -28.48
CA ASN A 763 30.82 -43.48 -28.09
C ASN A 763 30.47 -42.58 -26.90
N SER A 764 29.61 -43.02 -25.97
CA SER A 764 29.44 -42.30 -24.69
C SER A 764 30.60 -42.67 -23.76
N THR A 765 31.74 -42.02 -23.94
CA THR A 765 33.01 -42.28 -23.23
C THR A 765 33.32 -41.18 -22.19
N GLY A 766 34.37 -41.38 -21.39
CA GLY A 766 34.80 -40.42 -20.36
C GLY A 766 33.91 -40.38 -19.12
N LEU A 767 33.16 -41.46 -18.87
CA LEU A 767 32.24 -41.58 -17.74
C LEU A 767 32.97 -41.94 -16.43
N ALA A 768 32.40 -41.57 -15.29
CA ALA A 768 32.92 -41.97 -13.99
C ALA A 768 32.55 -43.43 -13.66
N PRO A 769 33.44 -44.26 -13.10
CA PRO A 769 33.13 -45.63 -12.67
C PRO A 769 32.02 -45.69 -11.61
N GLY A 770 31.23 -46.77 -11.61
CA GLY A 770 30.13 -46.98 -10.66
C GLY A 770 29.01 -45.94 -10.69
N THR A 771 28.89 -45.15 -11.76
CA THR A 771 27.97 -44.02 -11.86
C THR A 771 26.85 -44.31 -12.86
N THR A 772 25.60 -44.07 -12.45
CA THR A 772 24.42 -44.21 -13.31
C THR A 772 24.23 -42.98 -14.18
N TYR A 773 24.09 -43.21 -15.49
CA TYR A 773 23.76 -42.17 -16.47
C TYR A 773 22.44 -42.48 -17.15
N TYR A 774 21.67 -41.42 -17.42
CA TYR A 774 20.36 -41.46 -18.06
C TYR A 774 20.45 -40.83 -19.44
N TYR A 775 19.83 -41.45 -20.44
CA TYR A 775 19.89 -41.06 -21.84
C TYR A 775 18.50 -40.95 -22.43
N VAL A 776 18.38 -40.01 -23.37
CA VAL A 776 17.23 -39.84 -24.26
C VAL A 776 17.74 -39.51 -25.66
N VAL A 777 16.99 -39.87 -26.69
CA VAL A 777 17.30 -39.57 -28.08
C VAL A 777 16.09 -38.91 -28.74
N ARG A 778 16.32 -37.97 -29.67
CA ARG A 778 15.27 -37.34 -30.49
C ARG A 778 15.70 -37.28 -31.95
N ALA A 779 14.74 -37.41 -32.87
CA ALA A 779 14.91 -37.20 -34.30
C ALA A 779 14.62 -35.74 -34.66
N VAL A 780 15.24 -35.20 -35.71
CA VAL A 780 15.11 -33.78 -36.09
C VAL A 780 14.98 -33.64 -37.60
N ASN A 781 13.98 -32.90 -38.09
CA ASN A 781 13.86 -32.45 -39.48
C ASN A 781 13.70 -30.92 -39.56
N SER A 782 13.36 -30.37 -40.72
CA SER A 782 13.09 -28.93 -40.89
C SER A 782 11.85 -28.44 -40.13
N GLY A 783 10.96 -29.34 -39.73
CA GLY A 783 9.79 -29.10 -38.88
C GLY A 783 10.10 -29.04 -37.38
N GLY A 784 11.30 -29.42 -36.96
CA GLY A 784 11.74 -29.38 -35.58
C GLY A 784 12.13 -30.75 -35.02
N SER A 785 12.24 -30.83 -33.70
CA SER A 785 12.60 -32.07 -32.99
C SER A 785 11.38 -32.89 -32.62
N SER A 786 11.49 -34.21 -32.72
CA SER A 786 10.55 -35.16 -32.12
C SER A 786 10.50 -35.02 -30.60
N ALA A 787 9.51 -35.65 -29.98
CA ALA A 787 9.59 -35.98 -28.55
C ALA A 787 10.84 -36.84 -28.28
N PHE A 788 11.31 -36.85 -27.03
CA PHE A 788 12.34 -37.78 -26.61
C PHE A 788 11.83 -39.22 -26.67
N SER A 789 12.74 -40.15 -26.94
CA SER A 789 12.53 -41.59 -26.72
C SER A 789 12.18 -41.89 -25.27
N ASN A 790 11.84 -43.15 -24.99
CA ASN A 790 11.90 -43.63 -23.61
C ASN A 790 13.28 -43.32 -23.01
N GLN A 791 13.31 -42.95 -21.74
CA GLN A 791 14.56 -42.79 -21.03
C GLN A 791 15.19 -44.17 -20.82
N ALA A 792 16.49 -44.29 -21.11
CA ALA A 792 17.28 -45.48 -20.78
C ALA A 792 18.40 -45.11 -19.81
N SER A 793 18.81 -46.05 -18.95
CA SER A 793 19.91 -45.82 -18.02
C SER A 793 20.82 -47.02 -17.91
N ALA A 794 22.10 -46.78 -17.68
CA ALA A 794 23.06 -47.81 -17.30
C ALA A 794 24.06 -47.27 -16.28
N THR A 795 24.54 -48.15 -15.40
CA THR A 795 25.60 -47.85 -14.43
C THR A 795 26.92 -48.36 -14.96
N THR A 796 27.92 -47.50 -15.07
CA THR A 796 29.29 -47.90 -15.45
C THR A 796 29.86 -48.92 -14.47
N GLN A 797 30.75 -49.80 -14.94
CA GLN A 797 31.35 -50.82 -14.08
C GLN A 797 32.20 -50.17 -12.98
N SER A 798 32.14 -50.70 -11.75
CA SER A 798 32.95 -50.22 -10.63
C SER A 798 34.41 -50.69 -10.74
N THR A 799 35.34 -49.89 -10.26
CA THR A 799 36.75 -50.29 -10.11
C THR A 799 36.94 -51.08 -8.81
N SER A 800 37.39 -52.33 -8.87
CA SER A 800 37.68 -53.13 -7.67
C SER A 800 39.02 -52.72 -7.06
N LEU A 801 39.05 -52.39 -5.77
CA LEU A 801 40.29 -52.11 -5.02
C LEU A 801 40.92 -53.42 -4.52
N VAL A 802 42.24 -53.55 -4.60
CA VAL A 802 43.00 -54.69 -4.07
C VAL A 802 43.29 -54.47 -2.59
N GLN A 803 42.81 -55.35 -1.72
CA GLN A 803 43.10 -55.28 -0.29
C GLN A 803 44.55 -55.73 -0.03
N VAL A 804 45.32 -54.90 0.70
CA VAL A 804 46.74 -55.15 0.98
C VAL A 804 47.03 -55.20 2.48
N HIS A 805 48.06 -55.96 2.86
CA HIS A 805 48.55 -56.06 4.23
C HIS A 805 50.07 -56.21 4.31
N VAL A 806 50.61 -56.02 5.51
CA VAL A 806 52.03 -56.26 5.81
C VAL A 806 52.22 -57.75 6.07
N ASN A 807 53.01 -58.42 5.23
CA ASN A 807 53.35 -59.82 5.41
C ASN A 807 54.46 -60.00 6.47
N SER A 808 55.50 -59.17 6.40
CA SER A 808 56.58 -59.19 7.39
C SER A 808 57.33 -57.85 7.48
N ILE A 809 58.00 -57.63 8.61
CA ILE A 809 58.92 -56.51 8.81
C ILE A 809 60.26 -57.08 9.31
N THR A 810 61.30 -56.93 8.51
CA THR A 810 62.65 -57.37 8.87
C THR A 810 63.52 -56.17 9.25
N MET A 811 64.11 -56.24 10.44
CA MET A 811 64.93 -55.16 11.00
C MET A 811 66.41 -55.49 10.95
N SER A 812 67.25 -54.51 10.61
CA SER A 812 68.71 -54.67 10.57
C SER A 812 69.42 -53.35 10.90
N TRP A 813 70.66 -53.45 11.40
CA TRP A 813 71.51 -52.28 11.62
C TRP A 813 72.35 -51.98 10.38
N VAL A 814 72.43 -50.71 10.01
CA VAL A 814 73.31 -50.21 8.95
C VAL A 814 74.31 -49.26 9.57
N LYS A 815 75.60 -49.62 9.54
CA LYS A 815 76.69 -48.77 10.03
C LYS A 815 76.92 -47.61 9.04
N THR A 816 77.08 -46.40 9.56
CA THR A 816 77.35 -45.19 8.79
C THR A 816 78.39 -44.34 9.54
N GLY A 817 79.67 -44.54 9.23
CA GLY A 817 80.79 -43.99 10.02
C GLY A 817 80.78 -44.54 11.45
N ASN A 818 80.81 -43.65 12.44
CA ASN A 818 80.71 -44.00 13.87
C ASN A 818 79.26 -44.09 14.38
N LYS A 819 78.26 -43.90 13.50
CA LYS A 819 76.82 -43.94 13.83
C LYS A 819 76.15 -45.16 13.18
N TYR A 820 74.95 -45.49 13.63
CA TYR A 820 74.15 -46.59 13.09
C TYR A 820 72.73 -46.11 12.75
N LYS A 821 72.14 -46.70 11.71
CA LYS A 821 70.72 -46.54 11.33
C LYS A 821 70.00 -47.87 11.54
N ALA A 822 68.79 -47.83 12.06
CA ALA A 822 67.87 -48.95 11.95
C ALA A 822 67.30 -48.96 10.53
N ARG A 823 67.27 -50.12 9.88
CA ARG A 823 66.64 -50.35 8.58
C ARG A 823 65.53 -51.37 8.74
N ALA A 824 64.32 -50.97 8.38
CA ALA A 824 63.16 -51.83 8.24
C ALA A 824 62.97 -52.18 6.76
N VAL A 825 62.78 -53.45 6.45
CA VAL A 825 62.29 -53.91 5.15
C VAL A 825 60.89 -54.46 5.39
N VAL A 826 59.88 -53.78 4.85
CA VAL A 826 58.47 -54.13 5.00
C VAL A 826 58.01 -54.82 3.72
N ASN A 827 57.59 -56.08 3.83
CA ASN A 827 57.03 -56.83 2.71
C ASN A 827 55.51 -56.60 2.65
N VAL A 828 55.01 -56.03 1.56
CA VAL A 828 53.60 -55.75 1.30
C VAL A 828 53.06 -56.75 0.28
N VAL A 829 51.96 -57.38 0.64
CA VAL A 829 51.27 -58.36 -0.22
C VAL A 829 49.78 -58.04 -0.29
N ASP A 830 49.10 -58.59 -1.29
CA ASP A 830 47.64 -58.59 -1.36
C ASP A 830 47.02 -59.66 -0.45
N ALA A 831 45.69 -59.71 -0.38
CA ALA A 831 44.95 -60.70 0.41
C ALA A 831 45.27 -62.17 0.08
N SER A 832 45.87 -62.46 -1.09
CA SER A 832 46.31 -63.79 -1.52
C SER A 832 47.81 -64.04 -1.27
N ASN A 833 48.49 -63.15 -0.54
CA ASN A 833 49.92 -63.14 -0.27
C ASN A 833 50.82 -62.95 -1.52
N VAL A 834 50.30 -62.32 -2.59
CA VAL A 834 51.11 -61.96 -3.76
C VAL A 834 51.80 -60.62 -3.50
N PRO A 835 53.12 -60.48 -3.76
CA PRO A 835 53.83 -59.22 -3.56
C PRO A 835 53.27 -58.04 -4.36
N VAL A 836 53.11 -56.89 -3.69
CA VAL A 836 52.57 -55.67 -4.30
C VAL A 836 53.71 -54.72 -4.62
N ASN A 837 53.92 -54.45 -5.91
CA ASN A 837 54.89 -53.48 -6.39
C ASN A 837 54.34 -52.05 -6.36
N GLY A 838 55.16 -51.07 -5.95
CA GLY A 838 54.81 -49.65 -6.01
C GLY A 838 53.91 -49.13 -4.88
N ALA A 839 53.64 -49.95 -3.85
CA ALA A 839 52.91 -49.50 -2.67
C ALA A 839 53.80 -48.58 -1.82
N SER A 840 53.28 -47.41 -1.44
CA SER A 840 53.97 -46.49 -0.55
C SER A 840 53.66 -46.86 0.91
N VAL A 841 54.67 -47.34 1.62
CA VAL A 841 54.58 -47.75 3.02
C VAL A 841 55.13 -46.63 3.90
N THR A 842 54.36 -46.22 4.91
CA THR A 842 54.76 -45.23 5.91
C THR A 842 54.72 -45.85 7.29
N GLY A 843 55.69 -45.51 8.14
CA GLY A 843 55.73 -45.99 9.52
C GLY A 843 56.69 -45.21 10.42
N ASN A 844 56.84 -45.71 11.64
CA ASN A 844 57.55 -45.04 12.74
C ASN A 844 58.59 -45.96 13.35
N PHE A 845 59.82 -45.47 13.55
CA PHE A 845 60.79 -46.09 14.45
C PHE A 845 60.59 -45.60 15.88
N THR A 846 60.58 -46.51 16.85
CA THR A 846 60.42 -46.20 18.28
C THR A 846 61.38 -47.01 19.15
N GLY A 847 61.68 -46.53 20.37
CA GLY A 847 62.65 -47.13 21.29
C GLY A 847 63.79 -46.20 21.64
N ALA A 848 65.04 -46.67 21.53
CA ALA A 848 66.26 -45.90 21.87
C ALA A 848 66.43 -44.60 21.08
N PHE A 849 65.73 -44.45 19.95
CA PHE A 849 65.49 -43.20 19.26
C PHE A 849 64.16 -43.27 18.49
N THR A 850 63.54 -42.12 18.25
CA THR A 850 62.26 -42.00 17.55
C THR A 850 62.43 -41.31 16.20
N ASN A 851 61.78 -41.86 15.17
CA ASN A 851 61.69 -41.24 13.86
C ASN A 851 60.33 -41.60 13.22
N ASN A 852 59.42 -40.63 13.17
CA ASN A 852 58.03 -40.84 12.79
C ASN A 852 57.77 -40.38 11.35
N GLY A 853 56.86 -41.08 10.66
CA GLY A 853 56.39 -40.71 9.32
C GLY A 853 57.41 -40.95 8.22
N VAL A 854 58.36 -41.87 8.43
CA VAL A 854 59.32 -42.27 7.39
C VAL A 854 58.67 -43.26 6.45
N SER A 855 58.97 -43.13 5.16
CA SER A 855 58.34 -43.92 4.12
C SER A 855 59.33 -44.60 3.18
N GLY A 856 58.85 -45.62 2.48
CA GLY A 856 59.54 -46.30 1.39
C GLY A 856 58.51 -46.90 0.44
N THR A 857 58.92 -47.10 -0.81
CA THR A 857 58.05 -47.70 -1.84
C THR A 857 58.45 -49.15 -2.05
N SER A 858 57.48 -50.06 -2.10
CA SER A 858 57.73 -51.47 -2.36
C SER A 858 58.22 -51.69 -3.79
N ASN A 859 59.18 -52.61 -3.95
CA ASN A 859 59.65 -53.05 -5.24
C ASN A 859 58.81 -54.23 -5.77
N THR A 860 59.25 -54.85 -6.88
CA THR A 860 58.58 -56.01 -7.50
C THR A 860 58.47 -57.23 -6.60
N SER A 861 59.29 -57.32 -5.55
CA SER A 861 59.23 -58.38 -4.53
C SER A 861 58.33 -58.01 -3.35
N GLY A 862 57.65 -56.87 -3.39
CA GLY A 862 56.81 -56.35 -2.31
C GLY A 862 57.58 -55.63 -1.22
N ASP A 863 58.90 -55.48 -1.34
CA ASP A 863 59.75 -54.99 -0.26
C ASP A 863 59.95 -53.48 -0.31
N ALA A 864 59.45 -52.78 0.71
CA ALA A 864 59.72 -51.36 0.96
C ALA A 864 60.84 -51.22 1.99
N THR A 865 61.99 -50.67 1.58
CA THR A 865 63.13 -50.43 2.48
C THR A 865 63.06 -49.02 3.07
N ILE A 866 63.03 -48.93 4.40
CA ILE A 866 62.89 -47.69 5.17
C ILE A 866 64.03 -47.62 6.18
N THR A 867 64.68 -46.45 6.31
CA THR A 867 65.80 -46.27 7.26
C THR A 867 65.55 -45.11 8.21
N SER A 868 66.00 -45.27 9.45
CA SER A 868 66.00 -44.20 10.43
C SER A 868 67.08 -43.15 10.15
N THR A 869 67.02 -42.04 10.88
CA THR A 869 68.16 -41.14 11.09
C THR A 869 69.30 -41.88 11.79
N SER A 870 70.54 -41.47 11.54
CA SER A 870 71.71 -42.13 12.15
C SER A 870 71.94 -41.62 13.58
N SER A 871 72.14 -42.55 14.52
CA SER A 871 72.29 -42.26 15.95
C SER A 871 73.56 -42.91 16.54
N THR A 872 74.12 -42.31 17.58
CA THR A 872 75.15 -42.92 18.45
C THR A 872 74.56 -43.67 19.63
N ALA A 873 73.24 -43.54 19.89
CA ALA A 873 72.56 -44.21 20.99
C ALA A 873 72.60 -45.75 20.84
N SER A 874 72.83 -46.44 21.95
CA SER A 874 72.69 -47.90 22.09
C SER A 874 71.36 -48.23 22.76
N GLY A 875 70.80 -49.40 22.46
CA GLY A 875 69.49 -49.80 22.95
C GLY A 875 68.60 -50.42 21.88
N THR A 876 67.36 -50.67 22.26
CA THR A 876 66.38 -51.45 21.49
C THR A 876 65.50 -50.54 20.63
N VAL A 877 65.26 -50.92 19.36
CA VAL A 877 64.42 -50.18 18.40
C VAL A 877 63.46 -51.12 17.68
N THR A 878 62.22 -50.67 17.48
CA THR A 878 61.17 -51.33 16.66
C THR A 878 60.71 -50.40 15.53
N PHE A 879 60.04 -50.97 14.52
CA PHE A 879 59.35 -50.23 13.47
C PHE A 879 57.89 -50.65 13.37
N SER A 880 56.97 -49.69 13.34
CA SER A 880 55.53 -49.94 13.16
C SER A 880 55.04 -49.28 11.88
N VAL A 881 54.34 -50.03 11.03
CA VAL A 881 53.69 -49.49 9.84
C VAL A 881 52.41 -48.76 10.26
N THR A 882 52.23 -47.54 9.77
CA THR A 882 51.04 -46.72 10.05
C THR A 882 50.10 -46.62 8.87
N ASN A 883 50.61 -46.66 7.64
CA ASN A 883 49.76 -46.62 6.44
C ASN A 883 50.44 -47.27 5.23
N ILE A 884 49.63 -47.81 4.31
CA ILE A 884 50.03 -48.25 2.98
C ILE A 884 49.09 -47.59 1.95
N THR A 885 49.65 -46.91 0.97
CA THR A 885 48.86 -46.22 -0.08
C THR A 885 49.36 -46.56 -1.48
N GLY A 886 48.45 -46.50 -2.45
CA GLY A 886 48.76 -46.72 -3.86
C GLY A 886 47.49 -46.75 -4.71
N THR A 887 47.62 -46.50 -6.01
CA THR A 887 46.50 -46.51 -6.95
C THR A 887 45.85 -47.89 -6.98
N GLY A 888 44.54 -47.96 -6.70
CA GLY A 888 43.80 -49.23 -6.70
C GLY A 888 44.03 -50.11 -5.47
N LEU A 889 44.73 -49.63 -4.43
CA LEU A 889 44.96 -50.37 -3.19
C LEU A 889 44.01 -49.92 -2.07
N ASN A 890 43.64 -50.87 -1.22
CA ASN A 890 42.88 -50.61 0.00
C ASN A 890 43.63 -51.21 1.20
N TYR A 891 44.14 -50.36 2.10
CA TYR A 891 44.79 -50.77 3.34
C TYR A 891 43.93 -50.37 4.53
N ASP A 892 43.50 -51.37 5.31
CA ASP A 892 42.83 -51.14 6.59
C ASP A 892 43.86 -51.03 7.70
N SER A 893 44.18 -49.79 8.09
CA SER A 893 45.12 -49.52 9.17
C SER A 893 44.62 -49.99 10.54
N GLY A 894 43.32 -50.20 10.74
CA GLY A 894 42.75 -50.70 12.00
C GLY A 894 42.95 -52.20 12.21
N ALA A 895 43.07 -52.96 11.11
CA ALA A 895 43.25 -54.41 11.12
C ALA A 895 44.71 -54.87 10.96
N ASN A 896 45.63 -54.00 10.49
CA ASN A 896 46.98 -54.38 10.06
C ASN A 896 48.13 -53.51 10.63
N VAL A 897 48.01 -52.97 11.85
CA VAL A 897 49.16 -52.34 12.53
C VAL A 897 50.17 -53.43 12.92
N VAL A 898 51.17 -53.65 12.08
CA VAL A 898 52.25 -54.60 12.37
C VAL A 898 53.45 -53.84 12.93
N THR A 899 53.87 -54.21 14.13
CA THR A 899 55.12 -53.76 14.75
C THR A 899 56.16 -54.86 14.62
N SER A 900 57.36 -54.51 14.15
CA SER A 900 58.46 -55.45 14.00
C SER A 900 58.89 -56.04 15.35
N ALA A 901 59.57 -57.18 15.33
CA ALA A 901 60.41 -57.57 16.45
C ALA A 901 61.47 -56.49 16.71
N ALA A 902 61.85 -56.33 17.98
CA ALA A 902 62.82 -55.31 18.36
C ALA A 902 64.24 -55.79 18.09
N ILE A 903 65.09 -54.89 17.58
CA ILE A 903 66.53 -55.14 17.44
C ILE A 903 67.28 -54.29 18.45
N SER A 904 68.25 -54.89 19.15
CA SER A 904 69.12 -54.20 20.11
C SER A 904 70.52 -54.07 19.55
N ARG A 905 71.24 -53.06 20.03
CA ARG A 905 72.65 -52.86 19.74
C ARG A 905 73.43 -52.58 21.01
#